data_AF-A0A9W8TXI8-F1
#
_entry.id   AF-A0A9W8TXI8-F1
#
_cell.length_a   1.000
_cell.length_b   1.000
_cell.length_c   1.000
_cell.angle_alpha   90.00
_cell.angle_beta   90.00
_cell.angle_gamma   90.00
#
_symmetry.space_group_name_H-M   'P 1'
#
loop_
_entity.id
_entity.type
_entity.pdbx_description
1 polymer ?
#
loop_
_entity_poly.entity_id
_entity_poly.type
_entity_poly.pdbx_seq_one_letter_code
_entity_poly.pdbx_strand_id
1 'polypeptide(L)'
;MKDTMRPELNGQTWQFNFKRLAQALSAKTRKPSALPVNPEQVDTLKNYDLAIDKLQSQIDKAYENFACQKPAKSLVKKEHPERKHYPGFIDFLNAGIKSSLAQLPKDHKALYRDLKFYVWDRPTKDGIEGAQPLKPDGAGVLGFGADKLDNLFWSPPAEGGEQIAIPVEVKGNWSELLLQAATYARCMFSASPLRQFVLVIGYKHDEHSLRFLVFHRGGCTSSKPLDLDDPKGQEGFIHLLVSILTWRTRADAGFPAWCNDAQVCLPGRNAADRSPLIVDIDRILHYSVCVRGRAPRVFRIRVPASVPGEEPLAGKLVPATQTGVRRSARIQAAKEKKISQTSGTGSPLNPTQTVSGNAKTKASGKDDDAVSSIVISRVRALAYKVENVDQAIDWYPLDPLNLAPGDSAVLKLCWVRGRGPNNVFIEPLLLSDCSGLFGVPKHVYSFRAHHKGGCPTTNHLLVPAPSDRLEDFWWKIWDEIPEPPERRSLLSHAIGFVGHSLVSAKDLRSLVLAVVHAHAGYYNMCVKNYQHRDLSIGNVLMVDEPIKTERFDIPNPNETQREILDLCRELGIDDQCTGFVIDGDMAVDWESHFTEEHVGTKSGTLEFMSSALLDPLNKNYVHSPVDDYYSFYFLTQWACAFRDLSPEDKLEEPQRFQQLQSRLMGGLHTRSTATTTINDINLQAEEYGAFLVQAQPFLKKWYGSLQLLANEWRHMDASKRYNADSFRHIAERGLLYFLRVVVEWKLL
;
A
#
# COMPACT_ATOMS: atom_id res chain seq x y z
N MET A 1 15.28 -4.69 9.58
CA MET A 1 13.80 -4.56 9.56
C MET A 1 13.24 -3.84 10.78
N LYS A 2 13.75 -4.08 12.01
CA LYS A 2 13.32 -3.31 13.20
C LYS A 2 13.47 -1.80 13.03
N ASP A 3 14.62 -1.36 12.52
CA ASP A 3 14.93 0.07 12.36
C ASP A 3 13.96 0.81 11.44
N THR A 4 13.26 0.09 10.56
CA THR A 4 12.23 0.69 9.69
C THR A 4 10.86 0.79 10.36
N MET A 5 10.59 0.02 11.43
CA MET A 5 9.27 -0.04 12.06
C MET A 5 8.90 1.22 12.84
N ARG A 6 9.86 1.89 13.50
CA ARG A 6 9.57 3.14 14.24
C ARG A 6 9.08 4.24 13.29
N PRO A 7 9.79 4.59 12.20
CA PRO A 7 9.27 5.54 11.21
C PRO A 7 7.97 5.07 10.55
N GLU A 8 7.79 3.77 10.37
CA GLU A 8 6.57 3.22 9.76
C GLU A 8 5.35 3.39 10.66
N LEU A 9 5.48 3.22 11.98
CA LEU A 9 4.42 3.44 12.98
C LEU A 9 4.23 4.93 13.33
N ASN A 10 5.32 5.71 13.41
CA ASN A 10 5.36 7.17 13.63
C ASN A 10 4.38 7.65 14.71
N GLY A 11 4.56 7.11 15.92
CA GLY A 11 3.76 7.51 17.09
C GLY A 11 2.31 7.07 17.12
N GLN A 12 1.77 6.41 16.07
CA GLN A 12 0.38 5.94 16.04
C GLN A 12 0.20 4.65 16.89
N THR A 13 0.39 4.80 18.21
CA THR A 13 0.30 3.74 19.21
C THR A 13 -0.78 4.07 20.23
N TRP A 14 -1.86 3.29 20.23
CA TRP A 14 -3.01 3.48 21.10
C TRP A 14 -3.10 2.35 22.14
N GLN A 15 -3.85 2.57 23.21
CA GLN A 15 -4.14 1.55 24.21
C GLN A 15 -5.57 1.65 24.74
N PHE A 16 -6.23 0.51 24.83
CA PHE A 16 -7.57 0.36 25.40
C PHE A 16 -7.52 -0.46 26.68
N ASN A 17 -8.47 -0.24 27.60
CA ASN A 17 -8.71 -1.24 28.64
C ASN A 17 -9.16 -2.56 27.99
N PHE A 18 -8.97 -3.69 28.70
CA PHE A 18 -9.22 -5.00 28.12
C PHE A 18 -10.69 -5.20 27.69
N LYS A 19 -11.67 -4.60 28.38
CA LYS A 19 -13.09 -4.71 28.02
C LYS A 19 -13.38 -4.04 26.67
N ARG A 20 -12.93 -2.80 26.47
CA ARG A 20 -13.09 -2.08 25.19
C ARG A 20 -12.35 -2.80 24.06
N LEU A 21 -11.14 -3.30 24.30
CA LEU A 21 -10.42 -4.06 23.27
C LEU A 21 -11.11 -5.38 22.96
N ALA A 22 -11.62 -6.09 23.95
CA ALA A 22 -12.39 -7.32 23.77
C ALA A 22 -13.67 -7.07 22.94
N GLN A 23 -14.38 -5.98 23.19
CA GLN A 23 -15.51 -5.55 22.37
C GLN A 23 -15.10 -5.26 20.91
N ALA A 24 -14.00 -4.54 20.72
CA ALA A 24 -13.47 -4.22 19.41
C ALA A 24 -12.97 -5.46 18.64
N LEU A 25 -12.49 -6.49 19.34
CA LEU A 25 -12.05 -7.75 18.73
C LEU A 25 -13.18 -8.76 18.56
N SER A 26 -14.25 -8.74 19.35
CA SER A 26 -15.32 -9.75 19.33
C SER A 26 -15.92 -9.95 17.93
N ALA A 27 -16.35 -11.16 17.61
CA ALA A 27 -17.29 -11.37 16.50
C ALA A 27 -18.50 -10.45 16.67
N LYS A 28 -18.93 -9.84 15.57
CA LYS A 28 -19.92 -8.75 15.61
C LYS A 28 -20.70 -8.66 14.31
N THR A 29 -21.92 -8.18 14.43
CA THR A 29 -22.79 -7.85 13.29
C THR A 29 -23.21 -6.40 13.43
N ARG A 30 -23.22 -5.67 12.32
CA ARG A 30 -23.70 -4.29 12.30
C ARG A 30 -25.22 -4.28 12.46
N LYS A 31 -25.73 -3.41 13.34
CA LYS A 31 -27.17 -3.29 13.61
C LYS A 31 -27.90 -2.75 12.38
N PRO A 32 -29.08 -3.30 12.01
CA PRO A 32 -29.89 -2.76 10.92
C PRO A 32 -30.33 -1.31 11.13
N SER A 33 -30.49 -0.89 12.38
CA SER A 33 -30.87 0.49 12.74
C SER A 33 -29.70 1.50 12.66
N ALA A 34 -28.47 1.04 12.47
CA ALA A 34 -27.33 1.93 12.37
C ALA A 34 -27.30 2.58 10.96
N LEU A 35 -27.28 3.92 10.92
CA LEU A 35 -27.19 4.69 9.67
C LEU A 35 -26.04 4.18 8.80
N PRO A 36 -26.17 4.12 7.46
CA PRO A 36 -25.08 3.74 6.58
C PRO A 36 -23.82 4.57 6.88
N VAL A 37 -22.66 3.92 6.92
CA VAL A 37 -21.41 4.64 7.19
C VAL A 37 -21.03 5.40 5.92
N ASN A 38 -21.45 6.67 5.84
CA ASN A 38 -20.97 7.58 4.80
C ASN A 38 -19.43 7.60 4.81
N PRO A 39 -18.76 7.80 3.67
CA PRO A 39 -17.33 7.78 3.62
C PRO A 39 -16.56 8.68 4.60
N GLU A 40 -17.18 9.78 5.05
CA GLU A 40 -16.63 10.72 6.02
C GLU A 40 -16.91 10.35 7.49
N GLN A 41 -17.87 9.45 7.73
CA GLN A 41 -18.32 9.14 9.08
C GLN A 41 -17.46 8.06 9.74
N VAL A 42 -17.17 8.26 11.03
CA VAL A 42 -16.49 7.28 11.86
C VAL A 42 -17.51 6.34 12.49
N ASP A 43 -17.33 5.04 12.27
CA ASP A 43 -18.20 4.04 12.87
C ASP A 43 -17.80 3.75 14.32
N THR A 44 -18.75 3.28 15.14
CA THR A 44 -18.54 3.09 16.59
C THR A 44 -19.13 1.77 17.08
N LEU A 45 -18.64 1.26 18.21
CA LEU A 45 -19.11 -0.01 18.79
C LEU A 45 -20.61 -0.04 19.10
N LYS A 46 -21.24 1.13 19.32
CA LYS A 46 -22.68 1.23 19.60
C LYS A 46 -23.54 0.73 18.44
N ASN A 47 -23.00 0.78 17.22
CA ASN A 47 -23.66 0.36 16.00
C ASN A 47 -23.59 -1.16 15.75
N TYR A 48 -23.06 -1.94 16.70
CA TYR A 48 -22.83 -3.37 16.54
C TYR A 48 -23.47 -4.17 17.66
N ASP A 49 -23.92 -5.38 17.31
CA ASP A 49 -24.21 -6.44 18.26
C ASP A 49 -22.94 -7.27 18.44
N LEU A 50 -22.36 -7.22 19.64
CA LEU A 50 -21.10 -7.87 19.97
C LEU A 50 -21.38 -9.23 20.63
N ALA A 51 -20.74 -10.29 20.14
CA ALA A 51 -20.90 -11.63 20.71
C ALA A 51 -20.45 -11.69 22.17
N ILE A 52 -19.37 -10.98 22.53
CA ILE A 52 -18.80 -10.99 23.88
C ILE A 52 -19.74 -10.43 24.95
N ASP A 53 -20.61 -9.46 24.61
CA ASP A 53 -21.51 -8.82 25.58
C ASP A 53 -22.53 -9.81 26.17
N LYS A 54 -22.75 -10.95 25.51
CA LYS A 54 -23.67 -12.02 25.94
C LYS A 54 -22.97 -13.16 26.70
N LEU A 55 -21.65 -13.06 26.92
CA LEU A 55 -20.82 -14.15 27.43
C LEU A 55 -20.23 -13.90 28.83
N GLN A 56 -20.69 -12.90 29.58
CA GLN A 56 -20.11 -12.55 30.88
C GLN A 56 -20.08 -13.76 31.85
N SER A 57 -21.18 -14.53 31.95
CA SER A 57 -21.22 -15.71 32.82
C SER A 57 -20.19 -16.79 32.41
N GLN A 58 -19.95 -16.96 31.12
CA GLN A 58 -18.95 -17.90 30.60
C GLN A 58 -17.52 -17.39 30.85
N ILE A 59 -17.30 -16.08 30.74
CA ILE A 59 -16.02 -15.45 31.08
C ILE A 59 -15.69 -15.66 32.56
N ASP A 60 -16.66 -15.42 33.45
CA ASP A 60 -16.48 -15.57 34.90
C ASP A 60 -16.11 -17.02 35.24
N LYS A 61 -16.86 -18.00 34.71
CA LYS A 61 -16.56 -19.43 34.89
C LYS A 61 -15.22 -19.85 34.28
N ALA A 62 -14.85 -19.28 33.13
CA ALA A 62 -13.59 -19.59 32.48
C ALA A 62 -12.42 -19.08 33.32
N TYR A 63 -12.58 -17.90 33.92
CA TYR A 63 -11.62 -17.33 34.84
C TYR A 63 -11.52 -18.14 36.13
N GLU A 64 -12.64 -18.54 36.74
CA GLU A 64 -12.63 -19.40 37.95
C GLU A 64 -11.89 -20.72 37.68
N ASN A 65 -12.21 -21.40 36.57
CA ASN A 65 -11.53 -22.64 36.17
C ASN A 65 -10.04 -22.41 35.92
N PHE A 66 -9.68 -21.31 35.24
CA PHE A 66 -8.30 -20.93 35.01
C PHE A 66 -7.55 -20.67 36.32
N ALA A 67 -8.11 -19.89 37.24
CA ALA A 67 -7.51 -19.59 38.53
C ALA A 67 -7.31 -20.86 39.39
N CYS A 68 -8.27 -21.81 39.37
CA CYS A 68 -8.15 -23.08 40.09
C CYS A 68 -6.95 -23.93 39.63
N GLN A 69 -6.56 -23.85 38.36
CA GLN A 69 -5.41 -24.57 37.81
C GLN A 69 -4.06 -23.99 38.27
N LYS A 70 -4.07 -22.81 38.92
CA LYS A 70 -2.88 -22.06 39.36
C LYS A 70 -1.82 -21.89 38.24
N PRO A 71 -2.22 -21.47 37.02
CA PRO A 71 -1.34 -21.38 35.86
C PRO A 71 -0.21 -20.37 36.06
N ALA A 72 -0.39 -19.35 36.90
CA ALA A 72 0.69 -18.43 37.27
C ALA A 72 1.92 -19.16 37.87
N LYS A 73 1.77 -20.38 38.42
CA LYS A 73 2.91 -21.20 38.87
C LYS A 73 3.81 -21.69 37.74
N SER A 74 3.34 -21.70 36.49
CA SER A 74 4.19 -22.03 35.34
C SER A 74 5.09 -20.85 34.95
N LEU A 75 4.76 -19.62 35.37
CA LEU A 75 5.58 -18.45 35.08
C LEU A 75 6.90 -18.55 35.87
N VAL A 76 7.99 -18.31 35.14
CA VAL A 76 9.34 -18.36 35.69
C VAL A 76 9.62 -17.05 36.44
N LYS A 77 10.45 -17.06 37.49
CA LYS A 77 10.74 -15.84 38.25
C LYS A 77 11.35 -14.73 37.36
N LYS A 78 11.00 -13.47 37.66
CA LYS A 78 11.32 -12.27 36.86
C LYS A 78 12.82 -12.08 36.62
N GLU A 79 13.67 -12.50 37.55
CA GLU A 79 15.13 -12.40 37.47
C GLU A 79 15.78 -13.36 36.47
N HIS A 80 15.05 -14.35 35.96
CA HIS A 80 15.61 -15.30 35.02
C HIS A 80 15.79 -14.71 33.61
N PRO A 81 16.80 -15.18 32.85
CA PRO A 81 17.03 -14.75 31.47
C PRO A 81 15.82 -15.00 30.56
N GLU A 82 15.70 -14.17 29.52
CA GLU A 82 14.55 -14.14 28.60
C GLU A 82 14.03 -15.50 28.15
N ARG A 83 14.91 -16.32 27.58
CA ARG A 83 14.53 -17.62 27.01
C ARG A 83 13.99 -18.62 28.02
N LYS A 84 14.28 -18.45 29.31
CA LYS A 84 13.74 -19.33 30.36
C LYS A 84 12.24 -19.13 30.54
N HIS A 85 11.71 -17.97 30.17
CA HIS A 85 10.28 -17.65 30.30
C HIS A 85 9.41 -18.32 29.23
N TYR A 86 9.96 -18.73 28.09
CA TYR A 86 9.13 -19.17 26.95
C TYR A 86 8.23 -20.37 27.28
N PRO A 87 8.73 -21.49 27.85
CA PRO A 87 7.87 -22.65 28.10
C PRO A 87 6.75 -22.34 29.10
N GLY A 88 7.10 -21.71 30.22
CA GLY A 88 6.15 -21.37 31.28
C GLY A 88 5.04 -20.41 30.82
N PHE A 89 5.41 -19.45 29.96
CA PHE A 89 4.46 -18.51 29.38
C PHE A 89 3.54 -19.18 28.33
N ILE A 90 4.07 -20.08 27.50
CA ILE A 90 3.26 -20.83 26.52
C ILE A 90 2.28 -21.77 27.23
N ASP A 91 2.68 -22.41 28.33
CA ASP A 91 1.80 -23.23 29.17
C ASP A 91 0.66 -22.38 29.77
N PHE A 92 0.98 -21.16 30.23
CA PHE A 92 0.00 -20.20 30.72
C PHE A 92 -1.03 -19.85 29.63
N LEU A 93 -0.58 -19.57 28.40
CA LEU A 93 -1.47 -19.26 27.27
C LEU A 93 -2.40 -20.43 26.94
N ASN A 94 -1.86 -21.65 26.88
CA ASN A 94 -2.62 -22.86 26.59
C ASN A 94 -3.63 -23.22 27.68
N ALA A 95 -3.29 -23.00 28.96
CA ALA A 95 -4.23 -23.13 30.07
C ALA A 95 -5.40 -22.14 29.93
N GLY A 96 -5.13 -20.91 29.48
CA GLY A 96 -6.15 -19.90 29.20
C GLY A 96 -7.13 -20.36 28.12
N ILE A 97 -6.61 -20.80 26.97
CA ILE A 97 -7.42 -21.33 25.87
C ILE A 97 -8.29 -22.49 26.35
N LYS A 98 -7.70 -23.47 27.05
CA LYS A 98 -8.41 -24.65 27.54
C LYS A 98 -9.57 -24.26 28.46
N SER A 99 -9.33 -23.34 29.39
CA SER A 99 -10.35 -22.86 30.33
C SER A 99 -11.46 -22.09 29.62
N SER A 100 -11.12 -21.23 28.66
CA SER A 100 -12.11 -20.49 27.86
C SER A 100 -12.96 -21.41 26.99
N LEU A 101 -12.35 -22.34 26.24
CA LEU A 101 -13.08 -23.28 25.39
C LEU A 101 -14.04 -24.18 26.17
N ALA A 102 -13.66 -24.60 27.39
CA ALA A 102 -14.49 -25.44 28.23
C ALA A 102 -15.82 -24.78 28.65
N GLN A 103 -15.88 -23.44 28.63
CA GLN A 103 -17.08 -22.68 29.03
C GLN A 103 -17.89 -22.15 27.85
N LEU A 104 -17.36 -22.24 26.63
CA LEU A 104 -18.11 -21.89 25.44
C LEU A 104 -19.17 -22.97 25.14
N PRO A 105 -20.31 -22.59 24.53
CA PRO A 105 -21.33 -23.56 24.12
C PRO A 105 -20.71 -24.68 23.25
N LYS A 106 -21.12 -25.94 23.46
CA LYS A 106 -20.52 -27.09 22.77
C LYS A 106 -20.65 -27.00 21.24
N ASP A 107 -21.76 -26.42 20.78
CA ASP A 107 -22.12 -26.13 19.39
C ASP A 107 -21.43 -24.88 18.83
N HIS A 108 -20.69 -24.13 19.65
CA HIS A 108 -19.95 -22.96 19.21
C HIS A 108 -18.78 -23.37 18.30
N LYS A 109 -18.92 -23.04 17.02
CA LYS A 109 -17.91 -23.28 15.97
C LYS A 109 -16.92 -22.11 15.92
N ALA A 110 -16.05 -22.02 16.93
CA ALA A 110 -14.98 -21.03 16.93
C ALA A 110 -13.97 -21.33 15.80
N LEU A 111 -13.61 -20.32 15.01
CA LEU A 111 -12.55 -20.41 14.00
C LEU A 111 -11.23 -20.86 14.64
N TYR A 112 -10.96 -20.35 15.85
CA TYR A 112 -9.73 -20.62 16.61
C TYR A 112 -9.96 -21.69 17.69
N ARG A 113 -10.90 -22.62 17.46
CA ARG A 113 -11.19 -23.72 18.41
C ARG A 113 -9.98 -24.61 18.64
N ASP A 114 -9.19 -24.85 17.61
CA ASP A 114 -7.99 -25.70 17.65
C ASP A 114 -6.69 -24.89 17.78
N LEU A 115 -6.80 -23.66 18.30
CA LEU A 115 -5.63 -22.82 18.54
C LEU A 115 -4.80 -23.40 19.69
N LYS A 116 -3.52 -23.63 19.43
CA LYS A 116 -2.54 -24.04 20.43
C LYS A 116 -1.25 -23.26 20.26
N PHE A 117 -0.65 -22.85 21.37
CA PHE A 117 0.61 -22.13 21.42
C PHE A 117 1.78 -23.08 21.63
N TYR A 118 2.91 -22.76 20.99
CA TYR A 118 4.16 -23.51 21.06
C TYR A 118 5.32 -22.56 21.27
N VAL A 119 6.32 -23.00 22.04
CA VAL A 119 7.65 -22.39 22.00
C VAL A 119 8.23 -22.65 20.61
N TRP A 120 8.61 -21.59 19.92
CA TRP A 120 9.17 -21.72 18.58
C TRP A 120 10.67 -21.46 18.59
N ASP A 121 11.07 -20.23 18.95
CA ASP A 121 12.46 -19.76 19.02
C ASP A 121 13.33 -20.27 17.86
N ARG A 122 12.78 -20.29 16.65
CA ARG A 122 13.43 -20.74 15.41
C ARG A 122 13.06 -19.82 14.24
N PRO A 123 13.88 -19.70 13.19
CA PRO A 123 13.47 -18.97 12.00
C PRO A 123 12.24 -19.62 11.35
N THR A 124 11.34 -18.82 10.80
CA THR A 124 10.32 -19.29 9.86
C THR A 124 10.97 -19.81 8.59
N LYS A 125 10.21 -20.54 7.76
CA LYS A 125 10.70 -21.06 6.48
C LYS A 125 10.55 -20.08 5.32
N ASP A 126 9.78 -19.02 5.52
CA ASP A 126 9.59 -17.91 4.61
C ASP A 126 9.98 -16.56 5.24
N GLY A 127 10.37 -15.62 4.37
CA GLY A 127 10.75 -14.26 4.73
C GLY A 127 10.07 -13.23 3.83
N ILE A 128 9.93 -11.99 4.30
CA ILE A 128 9.36 -10.93 3.47
C ILE A 128 10.45 -10.29 2.61
N GLU A 129 10.19 -10.14 1.31
CA GLU A 129 10.95 -9.20 0.47
C GLU A 129 12.47 -9.50 0.33
N GLY A 130 12.87 -10.77 0.49
CA GLY A 130 14.28 -11.18 0.48
C GLY A 130 15.01 -10.92 1.80
N ALA A 131 14.31 -10.43 2.83
CA ALA A 131 14.84 -10.37 4.17
C ALA A 131 14.94 -11.78 4.77
N GLN A 132 15.89 -11.94 5.69
CA GLN A 132 16.06 -13.17 6.46
C GLN A 132 14.76 -13.56 7.17
N PRO A 133 14.44 -14.86 7.26
CA PRO A 133 13.26 -15.31 7.98
C PRO A 133 13.29 -14.83 9.43
N LEU A 134 12.10 -14.53 9.95
CA LEU A 134 11.96 -14.00 11.30
C LEU A 134 11.89 -15.14 12.32
N LYS A 135 12.22 -14.82 13.58
CA LYS A 135 12.31 -15.78 14.69
C LYS A 135 11.36 -15.39 15.83
N PRO A 136 10.05 -15.70 15.76
CA PRO A 136 9.14 -15.53 16.89
C PRO A 136 9.56 -16.41 18.08
N ASP A 137 9.43 -15.88 19.29
CA ASP A 137 9.72 -16.63 20.52
C ASP A 137 8.69 -17.73 20.74
N GLY A 138 7.43 -17.46 20.40
CA GLY A 138 6.35 -18.42 20.36
C GLY A 138 5.37 -18.18 19.21
N ALA A 139 4.54 -19.17 18.94
CA ALA A 139 3.53 -19.10 17.89
C ALA A 139 2.26 -19.88 18.28
N GLY A 140 1.12 -19.25 18.06
CA GLY A 140 -0.20 -19.87 18.03
C GLY A 140 -0.48 -20.41 16.63
N VAL A 141 -0.86 -21.67 16.53
CA VAL A 141 -1.12 -22.40 15.29
C VAL A 141 -2.50 -23.05 15.37
N LEU A 142 -3.20 -23.16 14.25
CA LEU A 142 -4.50 -23.86 14.14
C LEU A 142 -4.26 -25.26 13.56
N GLY A 143 -4.63 -26.33 14.26
CA GLY A 143 -4.53 -27.68 13.69
C GLY A 143 -4.49 -28.84 14.69
N PHE A 144 -4.64 -30.05 14.16
CA PHE A 144 -4.74 -31.30 14.93
C PHE A 144 -3.35 -31.92 15.20
N GLY A 145 -2.89 -31.82 16.45
CA GLY A 145 -2.20 -32.95 17.09
C GLY A 145 -0.78 -33.31 16.63
N ALA A 146 -0.06 -32.47 15.89
CA ALA A 146 1.38 -32.72 15.74
C ALA A 146 2.08 -32.46 17.08
N ASP A 147 2.56 -33.53 17.74
CA ASP A 147 3.39 -33.43 18.95
C ASP A 147 4.70 -32.65 18.69
N LYS A 148 5.07 -32.46 17.41
CA LYS A 148 6.21 -31.67 16.96
C LYS A 148 5.85 -30.78 15.77
N LEU A 149 6.11 -29.48 15.93
CA LEU A 149 6.14 -28.52 14.83
C LEU A 149 7.55 -28.46 14.25
N ASP A 150 7.71 -28.90 13.00
CA ASP A 150 9.00 -28.88 12.32
C ASP A 150 9.22 -27.60 11.51
N ASN A 151 8.16 -27.12 10.85
CA ASN A 151 8.21 -25.97 9.95
C ASN A 151 7.04 -25.01 10.20
N LEU A 152 7.36 -23.73 10.46
CA LEU A 152 6.37 -22.65 10.52
C LEU A 152 6.58 -21.65 9.39
N PHE A 153 5.45 -21.18 8.87
CA PHE A 153 5.39 -20.22 7.79
C PHE A 153 4.45 -19.06 8.14
N TRP A 154 4.73 -17.90 7.56
CA TRP A 154 3.75 -16.81 7.47
C TRP A 154 2.69 -17.12 6.41
N SER A 155 3.11 -17.66 5.27
CA SER A 155 2.29 -18.14 4.16
C SER A 155 2.79 -19.51 3.66
N PRO A 156 2.27 -20.62 4.20
CA PRO A 156 2.74 -21.95 3.81
C PRO A 156 2.56 -22.25 2.31
N PRO A 157 3.49 -23.00 1.70
CA PRO A 157 3.37 -23.49 0.33
C PRO A 157 2.21 -24.49 0.18
N ALA A 158 1.89 -24.88 -1.05
CA ALA A 158 0.86 -25.89 -1.32
C ALA A 158 1.21 -27.27 -0.73
N GLU A 159 2.51 -27.62 -0.72
CA GLU A 159 3.05 -28.91 -0.28
C GLU A 159 2.91 -29.16 1.24
N GLY A 160 2.49 -28.15 2.01
CA GLY A 160 2.18 -28.27 3.43
C GLY A 160 3.02 -27.36 4.32
N GLY A 161 2.88 -27.59 5.63
CA GLY A 161 3.47 -26.75 6.68
C GLY A 161 2.42 -25.95 7.44
N GLU A 162 2.79 -25.57 8.66
CA GLU A 162 1.86 -24.92 9.58
C GLU A 162 1.93 -23.40 9.49
N GLN A 163 0.77 -22.76 9.49
CA GLN A 163 0.66 -21.31 9.40
C GLN A 163 0.60 -20.68 10.79
N ILE A 164 1.41 -19.65 11.02
CA ILE A 164 1.31 -18.84 12.23
C ILE A 164 -0.03 -18.08 12.22
N ALA A 165 -0.88 -18.34 13.22
CA ALA A 165 -2.15 -17.66 13.42
C ALA A 165 -2.02 -16.44 14.35
N ILE A 166 -1.22 -16.57 15.43
CA ILE A 166 -0.91 -15.49 16.38
C ILE A 166 0.57 -15.63 16.80
N PRO A 167 1.47 -14.74 16.36
CA PRO A 167 2.85 -14.73 16.85
C PRO A 167 2.92 -14.22 18.29
N VAL A 168 3.97 -14.64 19.01
CA VAL A 168 4.25 -14.25 20.38
C VAL A 168 5.67 -13.70 20.47
N GLU A 169 5.82 -12.55 21.11
CA GLU A 169 7.11 -11.90 21.40
C GLU A 169 7.30 -11.74 22.91
N VAL A 170 8.50 -12.04 23.38
CA VAL A 170 8.91 -11.94 24.78
C VAL A 170 10.15 -11.07 24.90
N LYS A 171 10.05 -9.94 25.62
CA LYS A 171 11.17 -9.00 25.82
C LYS A 171 11.08 -8.30 27.17
N GLY A 172 12.19 -7.79 27.70
CA GLY A 172 12.18 -6.93 28.90
C GLY A 172 11.80 -5.47 28.65
N ASN A 173 11.57 -5.07 27.40
CA ASN A 173 11.31 -3.68 27.04
C ASN A 173 10.16 -3.55 26.03
N TRP A 174 9.15 -2.72 26.35
CA TRP A 174 7.98 -2.54 25.48
C TRP A 174 8.30 -1.93 24.11
N SER A 175 9.27 -1.02 24.02
CA SER A 175 9.62 -0.38 22.75
C SER A 175 10.27 -1.38 21.79
N GLU A 176 11.20 -2.20 22.29
CA GLU A 176 11.83 -3.26 21.49
C GLU A 176 10.84 -4.35 21.11
N LEU A 177 9.98 -4.73 22.06
CA LEU A 177 8.90 -5.69 21.85
C LEU A 177 7.96 -5.21 20.74
N LEU A 178 7.47 -3.98 20.83
CA LEU A 178 6.55 -3.42 19.84
C LEU A 178 7.18 -3.42 18.45
N LEU A 179 8.45 -3.02 18.34
CA LEU A 179 9.16 -2.98 17.06
C LEU A 179 9.36 -4.38 16.48
N GLN A 180 9.67 -5.39 17.28
CA GLN A 180 9.77 -6.78 16.81
C GLN A 180 8.38 -7.33 16.44
N ALA A 181 7.36 -7.12 17.26
CA ALA A 181 5.97 -7.50 16.97
C ALA A 181 5.45 -6.86 15.67
N ALA A 182 5.83 -5.61 15.39
CA ALA A 182 5.49 -4.93 14.15
C ALA A 182 6.09 -5.63 12.91
N THR A 183 7.29 -6.22 13.03
CA THR A 183 7.86 -7.00 11.92
C THR A 183 7.05 -8.27 11.64
N TYR A 184 6.54 -8.94 12.69
CA TYR A 184 5.62 -10.07 12.52
C TYR A 184 4.31 -9.64 11.87
N ALA A 185 3.74 -8.52 12.32
CA ALA A 185 2.55 -7.96 11.71
C ALA A 185 2.76 -7.63 10.22
N ARG A 186 3.93 -7.10 9.86
CA ARG A 186 4.30 -6.84 8.46
C ARG A 186 4.36 -8.13 7.63
N CYS A 187 4.94 -9.20 8.15
CA CYS A 187 4.93 -10.52 7.49
C CYS A 187 3.51 -11.07 7.33
N MET A 188 2.66 -10.97 8.35
CA MET A 188 1.26 -11.41 8.27
C MET A 188 0.43 -10.57 7.30
N PHE A 189 0.65 -9.25 7.23
CA PHE A 189 0.08 -8.41 6.17
C PHE A 189 0.67 -8.69 4.79
N SER A 190 1.85 -9.29 4.69
CA SER A 190 2.36 -9.77 3.39
C SER A 190 1.66 -11.07 2.98
N ALA A 191 1.42 -11.97 3.94
CA ALA A 191 0.74 -13.24 3.72
C ALA A 191 -0.76 -13.10 3.45
N SER A 192 -1.40 -12.05 3.98
CA SER A 192 -2.80 -11.71 3.71
C SER A 192 -2.97 -10.19 3.61
N PRO A 193 -2.70 -9.61 2.42
CA PRO A 193 -2.62 -8.16 2.22
C PRO A 193 -3.84 -7.33 2.57
N LEU A 194 -5.02 -7.87 2.32
CA LEU A 194 -6.26 -7.15 2.52
C LEU A 194 -6.82 -7.32 3.93
N ARG A 195 -6.08 -8.01 4.82
CA ARG A 195 -6.47 -8.19 6.22
C ARG A 195 -6.58 -6.83 6.94
N GLN A 196 -7.65 -6.65 7.69
CA GLN A 196 -8.00 -5.44 8.43
C GLN A 196 -7.09 -5.18 9.62
N PHE A 197 -6.74 -6.24 10.36
CA PHE A 197 -5.85 -6.18 11.49
C PHE A 197 -5.07 -7.49 11.69
N VAL A 198 -3.96 -7.43 12.41
CA VAL A 198 -3.16 -8.56 12.86
C VAL A 198 -3.03 -8.50 14.37
N LEU A 199 -3.20 -9.65 15.04
CA LEU A 199 -2.99 -9.79 16.46
C LEU A 199 -1.62 -10.41 16.75
N VAL A 200 -0.88 -9.80 17.67
CA VAL A 200 0.38 -10.32 18.25
C VAL A 200 0.26 -10.29 19.76
N ILE A 201 0.76 -11.31 20.45
CA ILE A 201 0.85 -11.32 21.92
C ILE A 201 2.25 -10.84 22.32
N GLY A 202 2.30 -9.80 23.16
CA GLY A 202 3.53 -9.30 23.74
C GLY A 202 3.61 -9.62 25.23
N TYR A 203 4.74 -10.17 25.68
CA TYR A 203 5.00 -10.47 27.08
C TYR A 203 6.28 -9.78 27.57
N LYS A 204 6.11 -8.88 28.54
CA LYS A 204 7.18 -8.24 29.28
C LYS A 204 7.55 -9.08 30.50
N HIS A 205 8.55 -9.92 30.31
CA HIS A 205 8.88 -11.03 31.20
C HIS A 205 9.42 -10.64 32.58
N ASP A 206 10.03 -9.48 32.72
CA ASP A 206 10.66 -8.95 33.93
C ASP A 206 9.60 -8.25 34.82
N GLU A 207 8.40 -8.03 34.29
CA GLU A 207 7.23 -7.53 35.01
C GLU A 207 6.09 -8.54 35.10
N HIS A 208 6.17 -9.68 34.39
CA HIS A 208 5.03 -10.57 34.12
C HIS A 208 3.84 -9.83 33.49
N SER A 209 4.12 -8.84 32.64
CA SER A 209 3.08 -8.00 32.06
C SER A 209 2.77 -8.41 30.62
N LEU A 210 1.50 -8.65 30.30
CA LEU A 210 1.04 -9.06 28.98
C LEU A 210 0.29 -7.93 28.27
N ARG A 211 0.46 -7.84 26.94
CA ARG A 211 -0.39 -7.04 26.06
C ARG A 211 -0.85 -7.81 24.84
N PHE A 212 -2.10 -7.58 24.44
CA PHE A 212 -2.59 -7.93 23.11
C PHE A 212 -2.33 -6.76 22.18
N LEU A 213 -1.50 -6.94 21.17
CA LEU A 213 -1.09 -5.90 20.20
C LEU A 213 -1.86 -6.11 18.90
N VAL A 214 -2.74 -5.17 18.57
CA VAL A 214 -3.57 -5.21 17.37
C VAL A 214 -3.03 -4.20 16.37
N PHE A 215 -2.29 -4.70 15.40
CA PHE A 215 -1.77 -3.90 14.29
C PHE A 215 -2.85 -3.74 13.23
N HIS A 216 -3.06 -2.51 12.77
CA HIS A 216 -4.00 -2.17 11.72
C HIS A 216 -3.36 -1.11 10.82
N ARG A 217 -4.01 -0.76 9.71
CA ARG A 217 -3.42 0.14 8.71
C ARG A 217 -3.23 1.60 9.17
N GLY A 218 -3.78 1.93 10.33
CA GLY A 218 -3.57 3.20 11.02
C GLY A 218 -2.46 3.18 12.08
N GLY A 219 -1.86 2.04 12.42
CA GLY A 219 -0.85 1.92 13.48
C GLY A 219 -1.00 0.66 14.33
N CYS A 220 -0.84 0.79 15.64
CA CYS A 220 -1.04 -0.29 16.60
C CYS A 220 -1.94 0.16 17.73
N THR A 221 -2.91 -0.67 18.10
CA THR A 221 -3.70 -0.52 19.33
C THR A 221 -3.45 -1.70 20.23
N SER A 222 -3.06 -1.42 21.47
CA SER A 222 -2.76 -2.43 22.48
C SER A 222 -3.85 -2.53 23.55
N SER A 223 -3.86 -3.62 24.30
CA SER A 223 -4.45 -3.56 25.64
C SER A 223 -3.54 -2.71 26.54
N LYS A 224 -4.12 -2.11 27.58
CA LYS A 224 -3.37 -1.74 28.79
C LYS A 224 -2.61 -2.98 29.32
N PRO A 225 -1.49 -2.78 30.03
CA PRO A 225 -0.68 -3.90 30.50
C PRO A 225 -1.52 -4.74 31.46
N LEU A 226 -1.50 -6.07 31.27
CA LEU A 226 -2.17 -7.04 32.11
C LEU A 226 -1.12 -7.72 32.98
N ASP A 227 -1.10 -7.40 34.26
CA ASP A 227 -0.20 -8.05 35.22
C ASP A 227 -0.69 -9.48 35.49
N LEU A 228 0.11 -10.47 35.10
CA LEU A 228 -0.28 -11.87 35.24
C LEU A 228 -0.13 -12.39 36.69
N ASP A 229 0.53 -11.64 37.57
CA ASP A 229 0.56 -11.93 39.00
C ASP A 229 -0.73 -11.42 39.70
N ASP A 230 -1.46 -10.49 39.07
CA ASP A 230 -2.72 -9.91 39.57
C ASP A 230 -3.95 -10.68 39.06
N PRO A 231 -4.85 -11.15 39.94
CA PRO A 231 -6.16 -11.68 39.57
C PRO A 231 -6.90 -10.87 38.50
N LYS A 232 -6.87 -9.54 38.57
CA LYS A 232 -7.56 -8.67 37.58
C LYS A 232 -6.88 -8.69 36.21
N GLY A 233 -5.56 -8.82 36.16
CA GLY A 233 -4.84 -8.98 34.91
C GLY A 233 -5.11 -10.35 34.27
N GLN A 234 -5.21 -11.41 35.07
CA GLN A 234 -5.64 -12.74 34.62
C GLN A 234 -7.09 -12.76 34.12
N GLU A 235 -8.01 -12.07 34.82
CA GLU A 235 -9.39 -11.87 34.35
C GLU A 235 -9.40 -11.17 32.98
N GLY A 236 -8.64 -10.08 32.85
CA GLY A 236 -8.51 -9.34 31.59
C GLY A 236 -7.95 -10.19 30.44
N PHE A 237 -7.00 -11.07 30.75
CA PHE A 237 -6.44 -12.04 29.80
C PHE A 237 -7.50 -13.04 29.32
N ILE A 238 -8.25 -13.65 30.24
CA ILE A 238 -9.34 -14.58 29.90
C ILE A 238 -10.43 -13.87 29.10
N HIS A 239 -10.80 -12.64 29.47
CA HIS A 239 -11.79 -11.85 28.75
C HIS A 239 -11.40 -11.65 27.27
N LEU A 240 -10.14 -11.27 27.01
CA LEU A 240 -9.63 -11.09 25.65
C LEU A 240 -9.54 -12.41 24.88
N LEU A 241 -9.13 -13.50 25.52
CA LEU A 241 -9.13 -14.83 24.90
C LEU A 241 -10.54 -15.28 24.51
N VAL A 242 -11.53 -15.13 25.40
CA VAL A 242 -12.92 -15.47 25.08
C VAL A 242 -13.41 -14.62 23.89
N SER A 243 -13.07 -13.34 23.84
CA SER A 243 -13.38 -12.48 22.69
C SER A 243 -12.80 -13.02 21.37
N ILE A 244 -11.52 -13.41 21.34
CA ILE A 244 -10.89 -14.04 20.16
C ILE A 244 -11.60 -15.34 19.79
N LEU A 245 -11.98 -16.15 20.79
CA LEU A 245 -12.71 -17.39 20.58
C LEU A 245 -14.17 -17.18 20.16
N THR A 246 -14.70 -15.96 20.19
CA THR A 246 -16.01 -15.67 19.58
C THR A 246 -15.96 -15.67 18.05
N TRP A 247 -14.78 -15.55 17.43
CA TRP A 247 -14.62 -15.56 15.98
C TRP A 247 -15.14 -16.85 15.38
N ARG A 248 -16.06 -16.77 14.42
CA ARG A 248 -16.67 -17.92 13.74
C ARG A 248 -16.22 -18.06 12.30
N THR A 249 -15.82 -16.95 11.70
CA THR A 249 -15.43 -16.82 10.30
C THR A 249 -14.08 -16.13 10.19
N ARG A 250 -13.39 -16.29 9.05
CA ARG A 250 -12.15 -15.54 8.78
C ARG A 250 -12.38 -14.03 8.84
N ALA A 251 -13.57 -13.55 8.50
CA ALA A 251 -13.92 -12.14 8.62
C ALA A 251 -13.87 -11.61 10.05
N ASP A 252 -14.30 -12.41 11.04
CA ASP A 252 -14.19 -12.02 12.45
C ASP A 252 -12.71 -11.85 12.89
N ALA A 253 -11.80 -12.63 12.29
CA ALA A 253 -10.35 -12.53 12.49
C ALA A 253 -9.67 -11.49 11.56
N GLY A 254 -10.45 -10.64 10.90
CA GLY A 254 -10.01 -9.52 10.08
C GLY A 254 -9.69 -9.83 8.62
N PHE A 255 -9.93 -11.05 8.11
CA PHE A 255 -9.72 -11.36 6.69
C PHE A 255 -10.92 -10.91 5.83
N PRO A 256 -10.74 -10.46 4.58
CA PRO A 256 -11.89 -10.18 3.70
C PRO A 256 -12.63 -11.48 3.37
N ALA A 257 -13.96 -11.51 3.51
CA ALA A 257 -14.75 -12.68 3.13
C ALA A 257 -14.95 -12.81 1.61
N TRP A 258 -14.92 -11.66 0.93
CA TRP A 258 -15.10 -11.52 -0.53
C TRP A 258 -13.78 -11.66 -1.31
N CYS A 259 -12.66 -11.95 -0.66
CA CYS A 259 -11.39 -12.20 -1.33
C CYS A 259 -10.60 -13.29 -0.61
N ASN A 260 -10.12 -14.28 -1.35
CA ASN A 260 -9.26 -15.34 -0.81
C ASN A 260 -7.80 -15.24 -1.32
N ASP A 261 -7.44 -14.10 -1.92
CA ASP A 261 -6.15 -13.81 -2.58
C ASP A 261 -5.90 -14.58 -3.90
N ALA A 262 -6.82 -15.44 -4.34
CA ALA A 262 -6.86 -16.04 -5.69
C ALA A 262 -8.09 -15.60 -6.49
N GLN A 263 -9.16 -15.24 -5.81
CA GLN A 263 -10.46 -14.88 -6.35
C GLN A 263 -11.04 -13.71 -5.56
N VAL A 264 -11.84 -12.91 -6.25
CA VAL A 264 -12.55 -11.76 -5.69
C VAL A 264 -14.01 -11.87 -6.06
N CYS A 265 -14.91 -11.69 -5.08
CA CYS A 265 -16.33 -11.49 -5.32
C CYS A 265 -16.59 -9.98 -5.42
N LEU A 266 -16.82 -9.53 -6.64
CA LEU A 266 -17.15 -8.16 -6.96
C LEU A 266 -18.67 -7.89 -6.76
N PRO A 267 -19.05 -6.67 -6.33
CA PRO A 267 -20.46 -6.32 -6.19
C PRO A 267 -21.17 -6.37 -7.54
N GLY A 268 -22.37 -6.97 -7.55
CA GLY A 268 -23.28 -6.95 -8.68
C GLY A 268 -23.82 -5.54 -8.94
N ARG A 269 -23.94 -5.17 -10.22
CA ARG A 269 -24.25 -3.80 -10.63
C ARG A 269 -25.75 -3.48 -10.62
N ASN A 270 -26.57 -4.42 -11.04
CA ASN A 270 -27.99 -4.17 -11.25
C ASN A 270 -28.75 -4.35 -9.94
N ALA A 271 -29.55 -3.34 -9.56
CA ALA A 271 -30.45 -3.47 -8.41
C ALA A 271 -31.43 -4.65 -8.56
N ALA A 272 -31.76 -5.02 -9.80
CA ALA A 272 -32.60 -6.17 -10.16
C ALA A 272 -31.83 -7.50 -10.25
N ASP A 273 -30.52 -7.46 -10.52
CA ASP A 273 -29.64 -8.62 -10.64
C ASP A 273 -28.36 -8.34 -9.84
N ARG A 274 -28.49 -8.46 -8.51
CA ARG A 274 -27.36 -8.36 -7.56
C ARG A 274 -26.51 -9.64 -7.57
N SER A 275 -26.49 -10.39 -8.68
CA SER A 275 -25.67 -11.58 -8.74
C SER A 275 -24.20 -11.20 -8.56
N PRO A 276 -23.51 -11.80 -7.57
CA PRO A 276 -22.09 -11.55 -7.35
C PRO A 276 -21.30 -12.00 -8.56
N LEU A 277 -20.32 -11.19 -8.98
CA LEU A 277 -19.37 -11.60 -10.00
C LEU A 277 -18.09 -12.10 -9.33
N ILE A 278 -17.85 -13.41 -9.38
CA ILE A 278 -16.58 -13.98 -8.93
C ILE A 278 -15.58 -13.89 -10.09
N VAL A 279 -14.47 -13.21 -9.86
CA VAL A 279 -13.37 -13.05 -10.80
C VAL A 279 -12.11 -13.71 -10.26
N ASP A 280 -11.28 -14.22 -11.17
CA ASP A 280 -9.98 -14.78 -10.83
C ASP A 280 -8.92 -13.68 -10.80
N ILE A 281 -8.06 -13.69 -9.79
CA ILE A 281 -6.80 -12.95 -9.79
C ILE A 281 -5.81 -13.79 -10.59
N ASP A 282 -5.36 -13.29 -11.73
CA ASP A 282 -4.37 -13.99 -12.55
C ASP A 282 -2.96 -13.41 -12.42
N ARG A 283 -2.83 -12.12 -12.05
CA ARG A 283 -1.54 -11.45 -11.87
C ARG A 283 -1.62 -10.36 -10.81
N ILE A 284 -0.57 -10.27 -9.98
CA ILE A 284 -0.36 -9.12 -9.09
C ILE A 284 0.51 -8.11 -9.85
N LEU A 285 -0.09 -6.98 -10.25
CA LEU A 285 0.56 -5.93 -11.02
C LEU A 285 1.39 -5.00 -10.13
N HIS A 286 0.87 -4.68 -8.93
CA HIS A 286 1.58 -3.87 -7.96
C HIS A 286 1.20 -4.26 -6.54
N TYR A 287 2.15 -4.16 -5.62
CA TYR A 287 1.89 -4.26 -4.20
C TYR A 287 2.89 -3.44 -3.39
N SER A 288 2.45 -2.96 -2.23
CA SER A 288 3.31 -2.31 -1.25
C SER A 288 3.00 -2.85 0.14
N VAL A 289 4.00 -3.44 0.81
CA VAL A 289 3.81 -3.97 2.16
C VAL A 289 4.19 -2.91 3.18
N CYS A 290 3.24 -2.59 4.05
CA CYS A 290 3.50 -1.87 5.28
C CYS A 290 2.64 -2.44 6.42
N VAL A 291 2.82 -1.93 7.63
CA VAL A 291 1.97 -2.12 8.81
C VAL A 291 0.94 -0.97 8.82
N ARG A 292 1.44 0.27 8.80
CA ARG A 292 0.65 1.49 8.72
C ARG A 292 0.82 2.15 7.34
N GLY A 293 -0.27 2.61 6.75
CA GLY A 293 -0.26 3.29 5.46
C GLY A 293 -1.34 2.78 4.52
N ARG A 294 -1.20 3.13 3.23
CA ARG A 294 -2.18 2.81 2.19
C ARG A 294 -2.10 1.36 1.71
N ALA A 295 -0.93 0.73 1.80
CA ALA A 295 -0.68 -0.64 1.37
C ALA A 295 -1.37 -1.04 0.05
N PRO A 296 -1.22 -0.26 -1.05
CA PRO A 296 -1.93 -0.52 -2.29
C PRO A 296 -1.69 -1.96 -2.80
N ARG A 297 -2.73 -2.54 -3.38
CA ARG A 297 -2.72 -3.81 -4.09
C ARG A 297 -3.41 -3.63 -5.42
N VAL A 298 -2.73 -4.01 -6.50
CA VAL A 298 -3.26 -3.89 -7.85
C VAL A 298 -3.19 -5.26 -8.49
N PHE A 299 -4.34 -5.78 -8.85
CA PHE A 299 -4.50 -7.08 -9.50
C PHE A 299 -4.92 -6.88 -10.94
N ARG A 300 -4.43 -7.74 -11.83
CA ARG A 300 -5.18 -8.08 -13.03
C ARG A 300 -6.17 -9.17 -12.64
N ILE A 301 -7.43 -8.91 -12.96
CA ILE A 301 -8.54 -9.83 -12.74
C ILE A 301 -9.08 -10.29 -14.09
N ARG A 302 -9.60 -11.52 -14.13
CA ARG A 302 -10.26 -12.10 -15.30
C ARG A 302 -11.64 -12.60 -14.93
N VAL A 303 -12.63 -12.31 -15.77
CA VAL A 303 -13.94 -12.95 -15.68
C VAL A 303 -13.84 -14.35 -16.28
N PRO A 304 -14.15 -15.42 -15.53
CA PRO A 304 -14.13 -16.77 -16.06
C PRO A 304 -14.98 -16.87 -17.34
N ALA A 305 -14.44 -17.50 -18.38
CA ALA A 305 -15.22 -17.79 -19.58
C ALA A 305 -16.35 -18.77 -19.22
N SER A 306 -17.48 -18.69 -19.89
CA SER A 306 -18.65 -19.56 -19.67
C SER A 306 -18.43 -21.03 -20.11
N VAL A 307 -17.20 -21.44 -20.39
CA VAL A 307 -16.86 -22.80 -20.80
C VAL A 307 -16.75 -23.68 -19.54
N PRO A 308 -17.62 -24.69 -19.36
CA PRO A 308 -17.50 -25.63 -18.26
C PRO A 308 -16.21 -26.45 -18.44
N GLY A 309 -15.28 -26.35 -17.49
CA GLY A 309 -14.12 -27.27 -17.41
C GLY A 309 -12.75 -26.67 -17.73
N GLU A 310 -12.61 -25.36 -17.95
CA GLU A 310 -11.28 -24.75 -17.83
C GLU A 310 -10.82 -24.82 -16.38
N GLU A 311 -9.77 -25.59 -16.12
CA GLU A 311 -9.17 -25.65 -14.79
C GLU A 311 -8.66 -24.27 -14.38
N PRO A 312 -8.85 -23.86 -13.12
CA PRO A 312 -8.30 -22.61 -12.62
C PRO A 312 -6.79 -22.56 -12.89
N LEU A 313 -6.32 -21.45 -13.48
CA LEU A 313 -4.91 -21.21 -13.85
C LEU A 313 -3.96 -21.69 -12.74
N ALA A 314 -3.38 -22.88 -12.92
CA ALA A 314 -2.44 -23.47 -11.99
C ALA A 314 -1.14 -22.63 -12.00
N GLY A 315 -0.72 -22.14 -10.82
CA GLY A 315 0.50 -21.34 -10.71
C GLY A 315 0.62 -20.57 -9.41
N LYS A 316 1.84 -20.11 -9.10
CA LYS A 316 2.11 -19.18 -7.99
C LYS A 316 1.72 -17.77 -8.43
N LEU A 317 0.95 -17.06 -7.62
CA LEU A 317 0.75 -15.62 -7.80
C LEU A 317 1.99 -14.90 -7.30
N VAL A 318 2.98 -14.78 -8.17
CA VAL A 318 4.18 -13.99 -7.90
C VAL A 318 3.90 -12.56 -8.35
N PRO A 319 4.24 -11.55 -7.53
CA PRO A 319 4.25 -10.18 -8.00
C PRO A 319 5.04 -10.06 -9.30
N ALA A 320 4.48 -9.37 -10.30
CA ALA A 320 5.32 -8.85 -11.37
C ALA A 320 6.46 -8.10 -10.68
N THR A 321 7.71 -8.47 -10.97
CA THR A 321 8.90 -7.85 -10.38
C THR A 321 8.68 -6.36 -10.29
N GLN A 322 8.63 -5.83 -9.06
CA GLN A 322 8.70 -4.38 -8.88
C GLN A 322 9.91 -3.93 -9.67
N THR A 323 9.72 -2.96 -10.57
CA THR A 323 10.83 -2.14 -11.05
C THR A 323 11.63 -1.76 -9.80
N GLY A 324 12.89 -2.23 -9.71
CA GLY A 324 13.77 -2.04 -8.54
C GLY A 324 13.97 -0.57 -8.12
N VAL A 325 13.45 0.33 -8.95
CA VAL A 325 13.39 1.78 -8.84
C VAL A 325 12.78 2.30 -7.54
N ARG A 326 11.61 1.82 -7.07
CA ARG A 326 10.99 2.35 -5.84
C ARG A 326 11.75 1.97 -4.55
N ARG A 327 12.65 0.97 -4.61
CA ARG A 327 13.36 0.42 -3.44
C ARG A 327 14.59 1.24 -3.03
N SER A 328 15.31 1.82 -3.98
CA SER A 328 16.57 2.54 -3.72
C SER A 328 16.35 3.92 -3.10
N ALA A 329 15.38 4.70 -3.59
CA ALA A 329 15.18 6.09 -3.16
C ALA A 329 14.66 6.26 -1.72
N ARG A 330 13.72 5.42 -1.27
CA ARG A 330 13.24 5.47 0.14
C ARG A 330 14.31 5.09 1.16
N ILE A 331 15.18 4.14 0.81
CA ILE A 331 16.29 3.72 1.67
C ILE A 331 17.40 4.78 1.69
N GLN A 332 17.66 5.44 0.56
CA GLN A 332 18.61 6.56 0.48
C GLN A 332 18.11 7.81 1.22
N ALA A 333 16.84 8.20 1.07
CA ALA A 333 16.27 9.34 1.80
C ALA A 333 16.29 9.14 3.33
N ALA A 334 16.13 7.90 3.80
CA ALA A 334 16.28 7.57 5.22
C ALA A 334 17.74 7.63 5.70
N LYS A 335 18.72 7.32 4.83
CA LYS A 335 20.15 7.49 5.11
C LYS A 335 20.57 8.97 5.10
N GLU A 336 20.06 9.77 4.16
CA GLU A 336 20.38 11.21 4.05
C GLU A 336 19.84 12.02 5.22
N LYS A 337 18.63 11.70 5.73
CA LYS A 337 18.11 12.28 6.99
C LYS A 337 18.99 11.98 8.21
N LYS A 338 19.79 10.92 8.17
CA LYS A 338 20.69 10.51 9.26
C LYS A 338 22.03 11.27 9.19
N ILE A 339 22.48 11.62 7.98
CA ILE A 339 23.71 12.38 7.75
C ILE A 339 23.50 13.85 8.10
N SER A 340 22.33 14.43 7.80
CA SER A 340 22.03 15.83 8.14
C SER A 340 21.79 16.10 9.63
N GLN A 341 21.56 15.06 10.45
CA GLN A 341 21.42 15.18 11.90
C GLN A 341 22.72 14.97 12.69
N THR A 342 23.81 14.55 12.04
CA THR A 342 25.10 14.28 12.72
C THR A 342 26.21 15.30 12.42
N SER A 343 25.97 16.28 11.54
CA SER A 343 26.93 17.37 11.28
C SER A 343 26.56 18.63 12.06
N GLY A 344 26.90 18.65 13.35
CA GLY A 344 26.62 19.79 14.23
C GLY A 344 27.49 19.79 15.48
N THR A 345 28.81 19.87 15.32
CA THR A 345 29.77 20.56 16.22
C THR A 345 31.19 20.30 15.69
N GLY A 346 31.79 21.32 15.09
CA GLY A 346 33.19 21.29 14.67
C GLY A 346 34.12 21.73 15.80
N SER A 347 35.27 21.07 15.90
CA SER A 347 36.53 21.65 16.36
C SER A 347 37.69 20.97 15.61
N PRO A 348 38.81 21.68 15.34
CA PRO A 348 39.64 21.39 14.18
C PRO A 348 40.85 20.48 14.47
N LEU A 349 41.19 19.70 13.43
CA LEU A 349 42.51 19.20 13.01
C LEU A 349 43.32 18.26 13.93
N ASN A 350 43.63 17.07 13.39
CA ASN A 350 45.02 16.63 13.19
C ASN A 350 45.14 15.52 12.13
N PRO A 351 46.06 15.60 11.15
CA PRO A 351 46.22 14.60 10.10
C PRO A 351 47.46 13.74 10.34
N THR A 352 47.31 12.51 10.85
CA THR A 352 48.26 11.41 10.59
C THR A 352 47.74 10.13 11.23
N GLN A 353 47.49 9.10 10.41
CA GLN A 353 48.08 7.76 10.54
C GLN A 353 47.36 6.79 9.61
N THR A 354 48.05 6.45 8.53
CA THR A 354 47.87 5.28 7.70
C THR A 354 48.05 4.02 8.53
N VAL A 355 47.00 3.22 8.67
CA VAL A 355 47.13 1.81 9.08
C VAL A 355 46.36 0.94 8.10
N SER A 356 47.13 0.27 7.25
CA SER A 356 46.70 -0.81 6.37
C SER A 356 46.35 -2.05 7.20
N GLY A 357 45.10 -2.51 7.12
CA GLY A 357 44.65 -3.74 7.75
C GLY A 357 43.93 -4.63 6.74
N ASN A 358 44.67 -5.56 6.14
CA ASN A 358 44.16 -6.65 5.30
C ASN A 358 43.20 -7.55 6.12
N ALA A 359 41.93 -7.61 5.72
CA ALA A 359 40.98 -8.61 6.21
C ALA A 359 40.68 -9.63 5.10
N LYS A 360 41.26 -10.82 5.26
CA LYS A 360 41.06 -12.02 4.45
C LYS A 360 39.59 -12.43 4.43
N THR A 361 39.00 -12.50 3.25
CA THR A 361 37.75 -13.19 2.95
C THR A 361 37.92 -14.70 3.17
N LYS A 362 37.29 -15.22 4.23
CA LYS A 362 37.09 -16.67 4.41
C LYS A 362 35.84 -17.07 3.62
N ALA A 363 36.06 -17.82 2.54
CA ALA A 363 35.01 -18.58 1.89
C ALA A 363 34.52 -19.69 2.82
N SER A 364 33.21 -19.75 3.07
CA SER A 364 32.56 -20.93 3.63
C SER A 364 31.40 -21.32 2.71
N GLY A 365 31.64 -22.37 1.92
CA GLY A 365 30.58 -23.09 1.24
C GLY A 365 29.76 -23.89 2.25
N LYS A 366 28.46 -23.66 2.24
CA LYS A 366 27.38 -24.59 2.58
C LYS A 366 26.19 -24.18 1.73
N ASP A 367 25.49 -25.15 1.16
CA ASP A 367 24.29 -24.96 0.34
C ASP A 367 23.39 -23.89 0.94
N ASP A 368 23.29 -22.75 0.26
CA ASP A 368 22.35 -21.70 0.59
C ASP A 368 20.95 -22.24 0.26
N ASP A 369 20.26 -22.79 1.26
CA ASP A 369 18.81 -22.93 1.25
C ASP A 369 18.23 -21.55 0.93
N ALA A 370 17.95 -21.31 -0.35
CA ALA A 370 17.49 -20.03 -0.84
C ALA A 370 16.25 -19.63 -0.04
N VAL A 371 16.37 -18.56 0.75
CA VAL A 371 15.28 -18.06 1.59
C VAL A 371 14.05 -17.82 0.71
N SER A 372 13.00 -18.60 0.94
CA SER A 372 11.77 -18.45 0.18
C SER A 372 11.09 -17.14 0.59
N SER A 373 10.74 -16.30 -0.39
CA SER A 373 9.92 -15.14 -0.11
C SER A 373 8.50 -15.58 0.24
N ILE A 374 7.79 -14.79 1.05
CA ILE A 374 6.35 -14.99 1.30
C ILE A 374 5.64 -14.93 -0.06
N VAL A 375 5.12 -16.08 -0.49
CA VAL A 375 4.32 -16.25 -1.70
C VAL A 375 2.98 -16.82 -1.32
N ILE A 376 1.92 -16.23 -1.87
CA ILE A 376 0.55 -16.72 -1.65
C ILE A 376 0.34 -17.94 -2.55
N SER A 377 0.16 -19.10 -1.92
CA SER A 377 -0.16 -20.34 -2.63
C SER A 377 -1.58 -20.27 -3.16
N ARG A 378 -1.75 -20.24 -4.50
CA ARG A 378 -3.08 -20.20 -5.14
C ARG A 378 -3.94 -21.40 -4.73
N VAL A 379 -3.35 -22.60 -4.63
CA VAL A 379 -4.04 -23.82 -4.19
C VAL A 379 -4.63 -23.64 -2.79
N ARG A 380 -3.85 -23.09 -1.85
CA ARG A 380 -4.35 -22.84 -0.48
C ARG A 380 -5.34 -21.69 -0.42
N ALA A 381 -5.13 -20.64 -1.21
CA ALA A 381 -6.07 -19.54 -1.37
C ALA A 381 -7.45 -20.05 -1.81
N LEU A 382 -7.50 -20.90 -2.85
CA LEU A 382 -8.73 -21.50 -3.38
C LEU A 382 -9.43 -22.47 -2.41
N ALA A 383 -8.71 -23.02 -1.42
CA ALA A 383 -9.34 -23.83 -0.37
C ALA A 383 -10.29 -23.00 0.53
N TYR A 384 -10.17 -21.67 0.51
CA TYR A 384 -11.09 -20.79 1.20
C TYR A 384 -12.19 -20.32 0.26
N LYS A 385 -13.45 -20.55 0.65
CA LYS A 385 -14.62 -20.06 -0.07
C LYS A 385 -14.67 -18.53 -0.04
N VAL A 386 -14.88 -17.94 -1.22
CA VAL A 386 -15.24 -16.52 -1.35
C VAL A 386 -16.74 -16.36 -1.10
N GLU A 387 -17.11 -15.39 -0.27
CA GLU A 387 -18.49 -15.08 0.07
C GLU A 387 -18.97 -13.83 -0.68
N ASN A 388 -20.24 -13.83 -1.10
CA ASN A 388 -20.91 -12.61 -1.51
C ASN A 388 -21.18 -11.73 -0.30
N VAL A 389 -20.66 -10.51 -0.33
CA VAL A 389 -20.90 -9.51 0.70
C VAL A 389 -21.70 -8.38 0.06
N ASP A 390 -22.74 -7.92 0.77
CA ASP A 390 -23.51 -6.75 0.35
C ASP A 390 -22.61 -5.51 0.41
N GLN A 391 -22.07 -5.14 -0.75
CA GLN A 391 -21.20 -3.99 -0.95
C GLN A 391 -21.94 -3.01 -1.85
N ALA A 392 -22.15 -1.80 -1.35
CA ALA A 392 -22.71 -0.73 -2.16
C ALA A 392 -21.68 -0.27 -3.18
N ILE A 393 -22.10 -0.12 -4.44
CA ILE A 393 -21.31 0.61 -5.43
C ILE A 393 -21.53 2.09 -5.14
N ASP A 394 -20.45 2.74 -4.71
CA ASP A 394 -20.50 4.12 -4.24
C ASP A 394 -20.24 5.12 -5.39
N TRP A 395 -19.41 4.75 -6.37
CA TRP A 395 -19.09 5.60 -7.53
C TRP A 395 -19.05 4.79 -8.82
N TYR A 396 -19.70 5.29 -9.86
CA TYR A 396 -19.73 4.68 -11.19
C TYR A 396 -20.01 5.76 -12.25
N PRO A 397 -19.45 5.63 -13.46
CA PRO A 397 -19.71 6.59 -14.54
C PRO A 397 -21.10 6.36 -15.14
N LEU A 398 -21.58 7.34 -15.93
CA LEU A 398 -22.90 7.29 -16.58
C LEU A 398 -23.04 6.14 -17.60
N ASP A 399 -22.02 5.89 -18.41
CA ASP A 399 -21.91 4.72 -19.29
C ASP A 399 -20.78 3.78 -18.83
N PRO A 400 -21.06 2.90 -17.89
CA PRO A 400 -20.00 2.14 -17.27
C PRO A 400 -19.67 0.85 -18.01
N LEU A 401 -18.40 0.45 -17.93
CA LEU A 401 -17.94 -0.81 -18.52
C LEU A 401 -18.62 -1.99 -17.83
N ASN A 402 -19.20 -2.89 -18.63
CA ASN A 402 -19.68 -4.19 -18.17
C ASN A 402 -18.61 -5.23 -18.48
N LEU A 403 -18.20 -6.00 -17.47
CA LEU A 403 -17.23 -7.07 -17.65
C LEU A 403 -17.96 -8.33 -18.12
N ALA A 404 -17.71 -8.74 -19.36
CA ALA A 404 -18.22 -9.96 -19.96
C ALA A 404 -17.31 -11.16 -19.63
N PRO A 405 -17.82 -12.41 -19.76
CA PRO A 405 -16.98 -13.61 -19.66
C PRO A 405 -15.76 -13.54 -20.60
N GLY A 406 -14.57 -13.80 -20.07
CA GLY A 406 -13.30 -13.69 -20.79
C GLY A 406 -12.61 -12.32 -20.68
N ASP A 407 -13.32 -11.28 -20.25
CA ASP A 407 -12.72 -9.95 -20.10
C ASP A 407 -11.65 -9.92 -19.00
N SER A 408 -10.69 -9.02 -19.18
CA SER A 408 -9.67 -8.70 -18.19
C SER A 408 -9.79 -7.25 -17.75
N ALA A 409 -9.59 -7.00 -16.47
CA ALA A 409 -9.63 -5.68 -15.86
C ALA A 409 -8.56 -5.54 -14.78
N VAL A 410 -8.41 -4.33 -14.26
CA VAL A 410 -7.56 -4.01 -13.13
C VAL A 410 -8.43 -3.77 -11.90
N LEU A 411 -8.05 -4.39 -10.78
CA LEU A 411 -8.63 -4.13 -9.47
C LEU A 411 -7.56 -3.51 -8.57
N LYS A 412 -7.71 -2.22 -8.26
CA LYS A 412 -6.86 -1.50 -7.29
C LYS A 412 -7.57 -1.42 -5.95
N LEU A 413 -6.89 -1.84 -4.89
CA LEU A 413 -7.37 -1.73 -3.52
C LEU A 413 -6.36 -0.98 -2.66
N CYS A 414 -6.84 -0.06 -1.82
CA CYS A 414 -5.96 0.66 -0.90
C CYS A 414 -6.68 1.15 0.37
N TRP A 415 -5.91 1.30 1.44
CA TRP A 415 -6.38 1.83 2.72
C TRP A 415 -6.30 3.36 2.74
N VAL A 416 -7.38 4.02 2.37
CA VAL A 416 -7.47 5.49 2.29
C VAL A 416 -7.65 6.10 3.68
N ARG A 417 -7.08 7.29 3.91
CA ARG A 417 -7.27 8.04 5.18
C ARG A 417 -8.62 8.75 5.14
N GLY A 418 -9.41 8.64 6.20
CA GLY A 418 -10.71 9.34 6.34
C GLY A 418 -10.61 10.81 6.74
N ARG A 419 -9.54 11.54 6.39
CA ARG A 419 -9.41 12.97 6.72
C ARG A 419 -9.73 13.82 5.48
N GLY A 420 -10.88 14.48 5.50
CA GLY A 420 -11.29 15.44 4.47
C GLY A 420 -11.78 14.79 3.17
N PRO A 421 -12.69 15.46 2.44
CA PRO A 421 -13.29 14.92 1.23
C PRO A 421 -12.25 14.57 0.17
N ASN A 422 -11.22 15.40 0.01
CA ASN A 422 -10.18 15.21 -1.01
C ASN A 422 -9.43 13.87 -0.88
N ASN A 423 -9.22 13.32 0.32
CA ASN A 423 -8.43 12.07 0.44
C ASN A 423 -9.23 10.79 0.18
N VAL A 424 -10.56 10.85 0.24
CA VAL A 424 -11.43 9.68 0.11
C VAL A 424 -12.13 9.67 -1.24
N PHE A 425 -12.54 10.83 -1.73
CA PHE A 425 -13.41 10.94 -2.91
C PHE A 425 -12.67 11.32 -4.18
N ILE A 426 -11.49 11.93 -4.11
CA ILE A 426 -10.90 12.54 -5.32
C ILE A 426 -10.60 11.50 -6.40
N GLU A 427 -9.98 10.37 -6.05
CA GLU A 427 -9.67 9.31 -7.01
C GLU A 427 -10.94 8.70 -7.63
N PRO A 428 -11.95 8.24 -6.87
CA PRO A 428 -13.15 7.67 -7.48
C PRO A 428 -13.97 8.69 -8.26
N LEU A 429 -13.98 9.99 -7.89
CA LEU A 429 -14.63 11.05 -8.66
C LEU A 429 -13.90 11.32 -9.97
N LEU A 430 -12.57 11.49 -9.94
CA LEU A 430 -11.75 11.65 -11.14
C LEU A 430 -11.96 10.50 -12.12
N LEU A 431 -11.90 9.26 -11.62
CA LEU A 431 -12.12 8.06 -12.44
C LEU A 431 -13.53 8.05 -13.06
N SER A 432 -14.56 8.46 -12.31
CA SER A 432 -15.94 8.51 -12.78
C SER A 432 -16.13 9.59 -13.85
N ASP A 433 -15.64 10.80 -13.60
CA ASP A 433 -15.87 11.98 -14.45
C ASP A 433 -15.05 11.96 -15.74
N CYS A 434 -13.88 11.30 -15.70
CA CYS A 434 -12.97 11.18 -16.85
C CYS A 434 -13.04 9.79 -17.53
N SER A 435 -13.94 8.91 -17.08
CA SER A 435 -14.03 7.53 -17.54
C SER A 435 -14.14 7.42 -19.06
N GLY A 436 -13.17 6.75 -19.69
CA GLY A 436 -13.22 6.42 -21.12
C GLY A 436 -12.85 7.55 -22.07
N LEU A 437 -12.54 8.75 -21.55
CA LEU A 437 -11.95 9.82 -22.33
C LEU A 437 -10.59 9.38 -22.89
N PHE A 438 -10.22 9.91 -24.05
CA PHE A 438 -8.93 9.57 -24.68
C PHE A 438 -7.76 9.79 -23.70
N GLY A 439 -6.89 8.79 -23.55
CA GLY A 439 -5.77 8.82 -22.61
C GLY A 439 -6.14 8.58 -21.12
N VAL A 440 -7.39 8.24 -20.81
CA VAL A 440 -7.85 7.88 -19.45
C VAL A 440 -8.51 6.50 -19.49
N PRO A 441 -8.22 5.60 -18.54
CA PRO A 441 -8.82 4.28 -18.55
C PRO A 441 -10.33 4.32 -18.28
N LYS A 442 -11.08 3.35 -18.84
CA LYS A 442 -12.53 3.24 -18.58
C LYS A 442 -12.79 2.79 -17.15
N HIS A 443 -13.59 3.53 -16.40
CA HIS A 443 -13.97 3.18 -15.03
C HIS A 443 -15.12 2.16 -15.05
N VAL A 444 -14.98 1.05 -14.33
CA VAL A 444 -16.09 0.10 -14.15
C VAL A 444 -16.97 0.63 -13.02
N TYR A 445 -16.37 0.79 -11.84
CA TYR A 445 -16.91 1.43 -10.64
C TYR A 445 -15.88 1.43 -9.49
N SER A 446 -16.16 2.17 -8.43
CA SER A 446 -15.44 2.14 -7.15
C SER A 446 -16.41 1.86 -6.00
N PHE A 447 -15.92 1.19 -4.96
CA PHE A 447 -16.73 0.86 -3.79
C PHE A 447 -15.87 0.75 -2.52
N ARG A 448 -16.50 1.05 -1.38
CA ARG A 448 -15.96 0.75 -0.06
C ARG A 448 -16.15 -0.72 0.26
N ALA A 449 -15.05 -1.38 0.64
CA ALA A 449 -15.10 -2.78 0.98
C ALA A 449 -15.84 -3.01 2.30
N HIS A 450 -16.70 -4.01 2.34
CA HIS A 450 -17.39 -4.46 3.54
C HIS A 450 -17.02 -5.92 3.85
N HIS A 451 -17.10 -6.30 5.12
CA HIS A 451 -17.08 -7.67 5.60
C HIS A 451 -18.52 -8.18 5.77
N LYS A 452 -18.67 -9.34 6.40
CA LYS A 452 -19.94 -9.99 6.71
C LYS A 452 -20.96 -9.04 7.35
N GLY A 453 -22.20 -9.07 6.85
CA GLY A 453 -23.33 -8.34 7.44
C GLY A 453 -23.23 -6.82 7.31
N GLY A 454 -22.62 -6.32 6.23
CA GLY A 454 -22.48 -4.87 5.99
C GLY A 454 -21.53 -4.18 6.98
N CYS A 455 -20.63 -4.92 7.63
CA CYS A 455 -19.60 -4.35 8.49
C CYS A 455 -18.52 -3.68 7.64
N PRO A 456 -18.31 -2.35 7.69
CA PRO A 456 -17.31 -1.68 6.86
C PRO A 456 -15.88 -2.11 7.20
N THR A 457 -15.06 -2.31 6.18
CA THR A 457 -13.65 -2.70 6.31
C THR A 457 -12.81 -1.48 6.70
N THR A 458 -12.75 -1.18 8.00
CA THR A 458 -12.10 0.02 8.55
C THR A 458 -11.33 -0.28 9.84
N ASN A 459 -10.41 0.58 10.26
CA ASN A 459 -9.81 0.46 11.60
C ASN A 459 -10.55 1.29 12.68
N HIS A 460 -11.74 1.83 12.39
CA HIS A 460 -12.42 2.82 13.24
C HIS A 460 -12.68 2.29 14.66
N LEU A 461 -13.05 1.03 14.79
CA LEU A 461 -13.32 0.38 16.08
C LEU A 461 -12.05 0.09 16.89
N LEU A 462 -10.89 0.11 16.23
CA LEU A 462 -9.59 -0.17 16.82
C LEU A 462 -8.83 1.10 17.20
N VAL A 463 -9.36 2.29 16.94
CA VAL A 463 -8.71 3.56 17.32
C VAL A 463 -9.65 4.41 18.19
N PRO A 464 -9.14 5.41 18.93
CA PRO A 464 -10.00 6.31 19.70
C PRO A 464 -11.07 6.95 18.81
N ALA A 465 -12.29 7.08 19.33
CA ALA A 465 -13.39 7.76 18.65
C ALA A 465 -13.13 9.27 18.60
N PRO A 466 -13.76 10.04 17.69
CA PRO A 466 -13.60 11.49 17.65
C PRO A 466 -14.00 12.19 18.96
N SER A 467 -14.93 11.61 19.71
CA SER A 467 -15.38 12.12 21.02
C SER A 467 -14.47 11.74 22.20
N ASP A 468 -13.47 10.88 21.97
CA ASP A 468 -12.56 10.43 23.03
C ASP A 468 -11.47 11.49 23.30
N ARG A 469 -11.07 11.62 24.57
CA ARG A 469 -9.87 12.39 24.96
C ARG A 469 -8.62 11.59 24.59
N LEU A 470 -7.86 12.06 23.60
CA LEU A 470 -6.78 11.27 22.99
C LEU A 470 -5.67 10.89 23.99
N GLU A 471 -5.43 11.72 25.00
CA GLU A 471 -4.40 11.52 26.02
C GLU A 471 -4.65 10.25 26.85
N ASP A 472 -5.92 9.91 27.07
CA ASP A 472 -6.34 8.74 27.85
C ASP A 472 -6.07 7.42 27.13
N PHE A 473 -5.94 7.48 25.80
CA PHE A 473 -5.76 6.33 24.92
C PHE A 473 -4.38 6.26 24.28
N TRP A 474 -3.56 7.30 24.41
CA TRP A 474 -2.23 7.29 23.85
C TRP A 474 -1.33 6.33 24.65
N TRP A 475 -0.70 5.38 23.95
CA TRP A 475 0.36 4.56 24.52
C TRP A 475 1.70 5.25 24.25
N LYS A 476 2.17 5.99 25.25
CA LYS A 476 3.45 6.73 25.25
C LYS A 476 4.65 5.79 25.26
N ILE A 477 4.96 5.16 24.12
CA ILE A 477 6.23 4.43 23.93
C ILE A 477 7.37 5.38 23.56
N TRP A 478 7.04 6.44 22.81
CA TRP A 478 7.98 7.45 22.35
C TRP A 478 7.49 8.84 22.77
N ASP A 479 8.41 9.79 22.84
CA ASP A 479 8.13 11.17 23.27
C ASP A 479 7.37 12.01 22.24
N GLU A 480 7.25 11.50 21.01
CA GLU A 480 6.57 12.17 19.89
C GLU A 480 5.06 12.25 20.13
N ILE A 481 4.51 13.48 20.16
CA ILE A 481 3.06 13.70 20.26
C ILE A 481 2.39 13.10 19.01
N PRO A 482 1.42 12.20 19.17
CA PRO A 482 0.79 11.57 18.02
C PRO A 482 -0.10 12.59 17.31
N GLU A 483 -0.04 12.58 15.97
CA GLU A 483 -1.14 13.14 15.19
C GLU A 483 -2.47 12.47 15.59
N PRO A 484 -3.63 13.14 15.40
CA PRO A 484 -4.93 12.52 15.63
C PRO A 484 -5.04 11.15 14.94
N PRO A 485 -5.73 10.17 15.56
CA PRO A 485 -5.75 8.79 15.08
C PRO A 485 -6.01 8.67 13.59
N GLU A 486 -5.12 7.95 12.89
CA GLU A 486 -5.28 7.66 11.48
C GLU A 486 -6.40 6.63 11.25
N ARG A 487 -7.59 7.16 10.96
CA ARG A 487 -8.74 6.36 10.54
C ARG A 487 -8.63 6.05 9.06
N ARG A 488 -8.74 4.77 8.72
CA ARG A 488 -8.62 4.27 7.36
C ARG A 488 -9.72 3.28 7.01
N SER A 489 -10.15 3.37 5.77
CA SER A 489 -11.12 2.47 5.13
C SER A 489 -10.48 1.82 3.92
N LEU A 490 -10.82 0.56 3.65
CA LEU A 490 -10.41 -0.10 2.42
C LEU A 490 -11.33 0.32 1.27
N LEU A 491 -10.73 0.94 0.25
CA LEU A 491 -11.40 1.37 -0.98
C LEU A 491 -10.93 0.48 -2.14
N SER A 492 -11.83 0.21 -3.08
CA SER A 492 -11.57 -0.60 -4.27
C SER A 492 -12.02 0.13 -5.53
N HIS A 493 -11.21 0.04 -6.58
CA HIS A 493 -11.44 0.61 -7.91
C HIS A 493 -11.30 -0.48 -8.96
N ALA A 494 -12.37 -0.76 -9.70
CA ALA A 494 -12.35 -1.62 -10.88
C ALA A 494 -12.22 -0.75 -12.13
N ILE A 495 -11.16 -1.00 -12.90
CA ILE A 495 -10.72 -0.17 -14.03
C ILE A 495 -10.50 -1.07 -15.25
N GLY A 496 -10.90 -0.62 -16.43
CA GLY A 496 -10.73 -1.34 -17.69
C GLY A 496 -9.29 -1.35 -18.19
N PHE A 497 -8.95 -2.44 -18.90
CA PHE A 497 -7.68 -2.71 -19.59
C PHE A 497 -6.43 -2.70 -18.70
N VAL A 498 -5.33 -3.27 -19.20
CA VAL A 498 -4.10 -3.49 -18.43
C VAL A 498 -2.92 -2.94 -19.22
N GLY A 499 -2.28 -1.90 -18.69
CA GLY A 499 -1.08 -1.32 -19.27
C GLY A 499 0.21 -1.87 -18.64
N HIS A 500 1.33 -1.52 -19.25
CA HIS A 500 2.68 -1.74 -18.75
C HIS A 500 3.48 -0.43 -18.76
N SER A 501 4.63 -0.43 -18.08
CA SER A 501 5.44 0.78 -17.91
C SER A 501 6.09 1.24 -19.22
N LEU A 502 6.28 2.55 -19.38
CA LEU A 502 6.94 3.14 -20.56
C LEU A 502 8.38 2.64 -20.78
N VAL A 503 9.04 2.11 -19.75
CA VAL A 503 10.40 1.52 -19.90
C VAL A 503 10.41 0.32 -20.85
N SER A 504 9.27 -0.32 -21.09
CA SER A 504 9.19 -1.47 -22.00
C SER A 504 8.92 -1.07 -23.46
N ALA A 505 8.99 0.23 -23.79
CA ALA A 505 8.80 0.68 -25.17
C ALA A 505 9.82 0.01 -26.11
N LYS A 506 9.32 -0.50 -27.25
CA LYS A 506 10.11 -1.24 -28.23
C LYS A 506 10.97 -0.33 -29.10
N ASP A 507 10.47 0.88 -29.32
CA ASP A 507 11.12 1.90 -30.12
C ASP A 507 10.69 3.30 -29.63
N LEU A 508 11.38 4.30 -30.12
CA LEU A 508 11.16 5.68 -29.73
C LEU A 508 9.80 6.22 -30.17
N ARG A 509 9.27 5.71 -31.30
CA ARG A 509 7.96 6.11 -31.84
C ARG A 509 6.85 5.67 -30.89
N SER A 510 6.85 4.41 -30.48
CA SER A 510 5.88 3.84 -29.54
C SER A 510 5.93 4.55 -28.18
N LEU A 511 7.12 4.87 -27.67
CA LEU A 511 7.29 5.64 -26.43
C LEU A 511 6.63 7.02 -26.55
N VAL A 512 7.00 7.77 -27.60
CA VAL A 512 6.55 9.16 -27.78
C VAL A 512 5.04 9.22 -28.05
N LEU A 513 4.51 8.30 -28.85
CA LEU A 513 3.07 8.21 -29.10
C LEU A 513 2.30 7.89 -27.82
N ALA A 514 2.78 6.95 -26.99
CA ALA A 514 2.16 6.68 -25.70
C ALA A 514 2.20 7.89 -24.76
N VAL A 515 3.31 8.64 -24.75
CA VAL A 515 3.42 9.89 -23.97
C VAL A 515 2.47 10.97 -24.49
N VAL A 516 2.29 11.09 -25.81
CA VAL A 516 1.30 11.98 -26.44
C VAL A 516 -0.12 11.64 -25.99
N HIS A 517 -0.49 10.36 -26.05
CA HIS A 517 -1.82 9.93 -25.62
C HIS A 517 -2.03 10.16 -24.11
N ALA A 518 -1.02 9.94 -23.29
CA ALA A 518 -1.09 10.25 -21.86
C ALA A 518 -1.19 11.76 -21.57
N HIS A 519 -0.53 12.63 -22.36
CA HIS A 519 -0.70 14.09 -22.25
C HIS A 519 -2.13 14.51 -22.57
N ALA A 520 -2.73 13.95 -23.62
CA ALA A 520 -4.12 14.17 -23.96
C ALA A 520 -5.06 13.71 -22.83
N GLY A 521 -4.76 12.56 -22.19
CA GLY A 521 -5.45 12.07 -21.01
C GLY A 521 -5.37 13.01 -19.80
N TYR A 522 -4.16 13.49 -19.48
CA TYR A 522 -3.97 14.49 -18.42
C TYR A 522 -4.71 15.80 -18.72
N TYR A 523 -4.68 16.26 -19.97
CA TYR A 523 -5.43 17.43 -20.38
C TYR A 523 -6.94 17.25 -20.22
N ASN A 524 -7.48 16.08 -20.58
CA ASN A 524 -8.89 15.73 -20.33
C ASN A 524 -9.24 15.80 -18.84
N MET A 525 -8.34 15.36 -17.94
CA MET A 525 -8.52 15.54 -16.50
C MET A 525 -8.58 17.03 -16.12
N CYS A 526 -7.68 17.87 -16.64
CA CYS A 526 -7.66 19.31 -16.38
C CYS A 526 -8.93 20.02 -16.88
N VAL A 527 -9.47 19.63 -18.03
CA VAL A 527 -10.74 20.15 -18.55
C VAL A 527 -11.90 19.83 -17.60
N LYS A 528 -11.84 18.69 -16.91
CA LYS A 528 -12.75 18.27 -15.84
C LYS A 528 -12.39 18.83 -14.46
N ASN A 529 -11.55 19.86 -14.40
CA ASN A 529 -11.06 20.52 -13.18
C ASN A 529 -10.16 19.65 -12.28
N TYR A 530 -9.63 18.53 -12.77
CA TYR A 530 -8.71 17.68 -12.01
C TYR A 530 -7.25 17.94 -12.38
N GLN A 531 -6.40 18.06 -11.37
CA GLN A 531 -4.93 18.03 -11.52
C GLN A 531 -4.34 16.82 -10.82
N HIS A 532 -3.46 16.09 -11.51
CA HIS A 532 -2.97 14.77 -11.11
C HIS A 532 -1.96 14.80 -9.95
N ARG A 533 -0.94 15.66 -10.02
CA ARG A 533 0.09 15.91 -8.97
C ARG A 533 0.99 14.73 -8.54
N ASP A 534 0.81 13.54 -9.10
CA ASP A 534 1.73 12.40 -8.95
C ASP A 534 2.00 11.66 -10.27
N LEU A 535 2.27 12.41 -11.34
CA LEU A 535 2.71 11.81 -12.60
C LEU A 535 4.10 11.18 -12.43
N SER A 536 4.23 9.91 -12.77
CA SER A 536 5.45 9.13 -12.56
C SER A 536 5.55 7.97 -13.54
N ILE A 537 6.70 7.31 -13.62
CA ILE A 537 6.91 6.11 -14.46
C ILE A 537 5.98 4.93 -14.11
N GLY A 538 5.37 4.96 -12.92
CA GLY A 538 4.38 3.97 -12.48
C GLY A 538 2.93 4.36 -12.74
N ASN A 539 2.66 5.63 -13.07
CA ASN A 539 1.31 6.20 -13.20
C ASN A 539 0.99 6.64 -14.65
N VAL A 540 1.98 6.58 -15.55
CA VAL A 540 1.79 6.70 -16.98
C VAL A 540 2.14 5.36 -17.61
N LEU A 541 1.15 4.73 -18.24
CA LEU A 541 1.27 3.39 -18.81
C LEU A 541 1.08 3.42 -20.32
N MET A 542 1.57 2.37 -20.98
CA MET A 542 1.32 2.10 -22.39
C MET A 542 0.74 0.69 -22.60
N VAL A 543 0.21 0.46 -23.78
CA VAL A 543 -0.26 -0.85 -24.25
C VAL A 543 0.36 -1.18 -25.60
N ASP A 544 0.63 -2.46 -25.83
CA ASP A 544 1.15 -2.96 -27.11
C ASP A 544 0.12 -2.84 -28.24
N GLU A 545 -1.14 -3.17 -27.93
CA GLU A 545 -2.26 -3.07 -28.88
C GLU A 545 -3.08 -1.83 -28.54
N PRO A 546 -3.34 -0.93 -29.52
CA PRO A 546 -4.16 0.25 -29.28
C PRO A 546 -5.56 -0.13 -28.77
N ILE A 547 -6.01 0.59 -27.75
CA ILE A 547 -7.34 0.44 -27.16
C ILE A 547 -8.27 1.43 -27.83
N LYS A 548 -9.43 0.95 -28.30
CA LYS A 548 -10.49 1.82 -28.77
C LYS A 548 -11.08 2.65 -27.63
N THR A 549 -11.00 3.96 -27.73
CA THR A 549 -11.58 4.93 -26.77
C THR A 549 -12.53 5.90 -27.47
N GLU A 550 -13.08 6.86 -26.73
CA GLU A 550 -13.62 8.05 -27.38
C GLU A 550 -12.49 8.79 -28.10
N ARG A 551 -12.80 9.40 -29.24
CA ARG A 551 -11.84 10.24 -29.97
C ARG A 551 -11.48 11.45 -29.12
N PHE A 552 -10.21 11.85 -29.14
CA PHE A 552 -9.81 13.12 -28.54
C PHE A 552 -10.52 14.30 -29.22
N ASP A 553 -11.35 15.03 -28.46
CA ASP A 553 -12.13 16.15 -28.94
C ASP A 553 -12.26 17.24 -27.87
N ILE A 554 -12.44 18.49 -28.31
CA ILE A 554 -12.64 19.65 -27.44
C ILE A 554 -13.88 20.40 -27.96
N PRO A 555 -15.04 20.27 -27.29
CA PRO A 555 -16.26 20.94 -27.72
C PRO A 555 -16.11 22.47 -27.69
N ASN A 556 -16.50 23.13 -28.78
CA ASN A 556 -16.45 24.60 -28.95
C ASN A 556 -15.04 25.18 -28.68
N PRO A 557 -14.01 24.75 -29.45
CA PRO A 557 -12.63 25.07 -29.14
C PRO A 557 -12.30 26.55 -29.39
N ASN A 558 -11.54 27.14 -28.47
CA ASN A 558 -10.90 28.44 -28.67
C ASN A 558 -9.77 28.37 -29.72
N GLU A 559 -9.07 29.46 -30.00
CA GLU A 559 -7.97 29.46 -30.99
C GLU A 559 -6.83 28.50 -30.63
N THR A 560 -6.38 28.49 -29.37
CA THR A 560 -5.31 27.59 -28.89
C THR A 560 -5.75 26.13 -28.97
N GLN A 561 -6.99 25.84 -28.58
CA GLN A 561 -7.56 24.49 -28.62
C GLN A 561 -7.78 23.98 -30.06
N ARG A 562 -8.12 24.87 -31.01
CA ARG A 562 -8.17 24.52 -32.43
C ARG A 562 -6.80 24.10 -32.95
N GLU A 563 -5.75 24.83 -32.59
CA GLU A 563 -4.38 24.46 -32.96
C GLU A 563 -3.98 23.11 -32.35
N ILE A 564 -4.35 22.83 -31.10
CA ILE A 564 -4.16 21.51 -30.48
C ILE A 564 -4.82 20.42 -31.32
N LEU A 565 -6.10 20.59 -31.69
CA LEU A 565 -6.82 19.61 -32.51
C LEU A 565 -6.19 19.44 -33.90
N ASP A 566 -5.67 20.50 -34.50
CA ASP A 566 -4.98 20.45 -35.80
C ASP A 566 -3.69 19.64 -35.72
N LEU A 567 -2.86 19.88 -34.69
CA LEU A 567 -1.65 19.11 -34.44
C LEU A 567 -1.97 17.65 -34.11
N CYS A 568 -3.03 17.38 -33.33
CA CYS A 568 -3.48 16.01 -33.07
C CYS A 568 -3.86 15.29 -34.38
N ARG A 569 -4.53 15.97 -35.32
CA ARG A 569 -4.86 15.41 -36.64
C ARG A 569 -3.61 15.15 -37.49
N GLU A 570 -2.63 16.06 -37.46
CA GLU A 570 -1.35 15.89 -38.15
C GLU A 570 -0.56 14.68 -37.62
N LEU A 571 -0.58 14.46 -36.30
CA LEU A 571 0.05 13.31 -35.64
C LEU A 571 -0.75 12.01 -35.79
N GLY A 572 -1.92 12.03 -36.44
CA GLY A 572 -2.76 10.85 -36.61
C GLY A 572 -3.42 10.35 -35.32
N ILE A 573 -3.66 11.22 -34.34
CA ILE A 573 -4.38 10.86 -33.11
C ILE A 573 -5.86 10.69 -33.44
N ASP A 574 -6.36 9.47 -33.27
CA ASP A 574 -7.72 9.07 -33.60
C ASP A 574 -8.46 8.51 -32.36
N ASP A 575 -9.18 7.39 -32.50
CA ASP A 575 -9.85 6.68 -31.40
C ASP A 575 -9.03 5.49 -30.88
N GLN A 576 -7.78 5.32 -31.30
CA GLN A 576 -6.87 4.25 -30.93
C GLN A 576 -5.81 4.73 -29.93
N CYS A 577 -6.09 4.52 -28.65
CA CYS A 577 -5.24 4.97 -27.55
C CYS A 577 -4.18 3.93 -27.17
N THR A 578 -2.91 4.33 -27.15
CA THR A 578 -1.77 3.47 -26.75
C THR A 578 -1.10 3.86 -25.43
N GLY A 579 -1.49 4.99 -24.82
CA GLY A 579 -0.91 5.46 -23.58
C GLY A 579 -1.91 6.26 -22.75
N PHE A 580 -1.86 6.10 -21.43
CA PHE A 580 -2.87 6.66 -20.52
C PHE A 580 -2.33 6.92 -19.13
N VAL A 581 -3.04 7.78 -18.40
CA VAL A 581 -2.71 8.19 -17.02
C VAL A 581 -3.61 7.44 -16.03
N ILE A 582 -3.02 6.97 -14.93
CA ILE A 582 -3.70 6.27 -13.83
C ILE A 582 -3.31 6.85 -12.48
N ASP A 583 -4.01 6.42 -11.42
CA ASP A 583 -3.66 6.70 -10.02
C ASP A 583 -3.89 8.16 -9.57
N GLY A 584 -5.16 8.57 -9.52
CA GLY A 584 -5.57 9.92 -9.13
C GLY A 584 -5.67 10.17 -7.62
N ASP A 585 -4.89 9.45 -6.81
CA ASP A 585 -5.00 9.48 -5.35
C ASP A 585 -4.44 10.74 -4.67
N MET A 586 -3.50 11.41 -5.35
CA MET A 586 -2.92 12.69 -4.97
C MET A 586 -3.52 13.84 -5.77
N ALA A 587 -4.53 13.56 -6.59
CA ALA A 587 -5.18 14.56 -7.40
C ALA A 587 -5.88 15.61 -6.54
N VAL A 588 -6.19 16.75 -7.17
CA VAL A 588 -7.05 17.78 -6.58
C VAL A 588 -8.10 18.21 -7.59
N ASP A 589 -9.25 18.61 -7.09
CA ASP A 589 -10.31 19.28 -7.85
C ASP A 589 -10.11 20.80 -7.70
N TRP A 590 -9.95 21.51 -8.81
CA TRP A 590 -9.73 22.95 -8.84
C TRP A 590 -10.91 23.77 -8.29
N GLU A 591 -12.14 23.27 -8.33
CA GLU A 591 -13.29 24.01 -7.80
C GLU A 591 -13.18 24.17 -6.28
N SER A 592 -12.85 23.10 -5.58
CA SER A 592 -12.61 23.09 -4.14
C SER A 592 -11.19 23.57 -3.78
N HIS A 593 -10.20 23.32 -4.62
CA HIS A 593 -8.78 23.56 -4.32
C HIS A 593 -8.48 25.03 -3.99
N PHE A 594 -9.09 26.03 -4.61
CA PHE A 594 -8.72 27.42 -4.31
C PHE A 594 -9.46 28.02 -3.11
N THR A 595 -10.41 27.29 -2.52
CA THR A 595 -11.25 27.78 -1.40
C THR A 595 -10.88 27.18 -0.05
N GLU A 596 -10.12 26.08 -0.02
CA GLU A 596 -9.69 25.40 1.20
C GLU A 596 -8.34 25.92 1.75
N GLU A 597 -8.15 25.84 3.07
CA GLU A 597 -6.87 26.18 3.70
C GLU A 597 -5.85 25.06 3.47
N HIS A 598 -4.88 25.30 2.58
CA HIS A 598 -3.86 24.30 2.24
C HIS A 598 -2.64 24.41 3.15
N VAL A 599 -2.46 23.39 3.99
CA VAL A 599 -1.14 23.10 4.54
C VAL A 599 -0.31 22.59 3.36
N GLY A 600 0.60 23.43 2.82
CA GLY A 600 1.38 23.26 1.57
C GLY A 600 2.15 21.94 1.43
N THR A 601 1.42 20.83 1.36
CA THR A 601 1.95 19.48 1.32
C THR A 601 2.33 19.18 -0.12
N LYS A 602 3.64 19.27 -0.38
CA LYS A 602 4.25 18.81 -1.63
C LYS A 602 3.89 17.34 -1.82
N SER A 603 3.26 17.03 -2.94
CA SER A 603 2.75 15.72 -3.31
C SER A 603 3.49 15.18 -4.52
N GLY A 604 3.53 13.86 -4.64
CA GLY A 604 4.06 13.16 -5.79
C GLY A 604 5.30 12.31 -5.49
N THR A 605 5.84 11.72 -6.54
CA THR A 605 7.07 10.92 -6.52
C THR A 605 8.28 11.84 -6.75
N LEU A 606 9.20 11.88 -5.77
CA LEU A 606 10.28 12.89 -5.67
C LEU A 606 11.11 13.01 -6.95
N GLU A 607 11.40 11.88 -7.59
CA GLU A 607 12.19 11.74 -8.82
C GLU A 607 11.56 12.49 -10.00
N PHE A 608 10.24 12.69 -9.99
CA PHE A 608 9.47 13.33 -11.06
C PHE A 608 8.94 14.71 -10.68
N MET A 609 9.05 15.15 -9.43
CA MET A 609 8.63 16.50 -9.03
C MET A 609 9.50 17.59 -9.67
N SER A 610 8.92 18.72 -10.06
CA SER A 610 9.68 19.88 -10.54
C SER A 610 10.68 20.42 -9.49
N SER A 611 11.74 21.09 -9.96
CA SER A 611 12.69 21.75 -9.06
C SER A 611 12.05 22.88 -8.25
N ALA A 612 11.09 23.61 -8.83
CA ALA A 612 10.36 24.67 -8.15
C ALA A 612 9.50 24.13 -7.00
N LEU A 613 8.84 22.99 -7.23
CA LEU A 613 8.07 22.28 -6.21
C LEU A 613 8.98 21.75 -5.11
N LEU A 614 10.17 21.24 -5.42
CA LEU A 614 11.11 20.70 -4.42
C LEU A 614 11.88 21.76 -3.63
N ASP A 615 11.94 23.01 -4.11
CA ASP A 615 12.71 24.08 -3.49
C ASP A 615 12.29 24.32 -2.02
N PRO A 616 13.19 24.13 -1.04
CA PRO A 616 12.89 24.33 0.37
C PRO A 616 12.61 25.81 0.73
N LEU A 617 13.03 26.76 -0.11
CA LEU A 617 12.76 28.18 0.07
C LEU A 617 11.30 28.53 -0.27
N ASN A 618 10.64 27.73 -1.11
CA ASN A 618 9.26 27.93 -1.52
C ASN A 618 8.28 27.18 -0.61
N LYS A 619 8.14 27.64 0.64
CA LYS A 619 7.25 27.00 1.63
C LYS A 619 5.76 27.06 1.27
N ASN A 620 5.36 28.07 0.50
CA ASN A 620 3.97 28.32 0.10
C ASN A 620 3.74 28.07 -1.40
N TYR A 621 4.57 27.23 -2.01
CA TYR A 621 4.44 26.91 -3.42
C TYR A 621 3.13 26.14 -3.68
N VAL A 622 2.29 26.65 -4.58
CA VAL A 622 1.11 25.94 -5.06
C VAL A 622 1.53 25.10 -6.26
N HIS A 623 1.32 23.78 -6.15
CA HIS A 623 1.57 22.83 -7.23
C HIS A 623 0.71 23.20 -8.45
N SER A 624 1.32 23.60 -9.56
CA SER A 624 0.63 24.06 -10.77
C SER A 624 0.75 23.04 -11.91
N PRO A 625 -0.02 23.18 -12.99
CA PRO A 625 0.07 22.26 -14.13
C PRO A 625 1.45 22.26 -14.80
N VAL A 626 2.27 23.31 -14.60
CA VAL A 626 3.68 23.33 -15.04
C VAL A 626 4.47 22.19 -14.41
N ASP A 627 4.22 21.89 -13.14
CA ASP A 627 4.93 20.83 -12.41
C ASP A 627 4.58 19.44 -12.93
N ASP A 628 3.33 19.22 -13.31
CA ASP A 628 2.86 17.98 -13.94
C ASP A 628 3.51 17.80 -15.34
N TYR A 629 3.68 18.89 -16.12
CA TYR A 629 4.43 18.83 -17.39
C TYR A 629 5.92 18.56 -17.21
N TYR A 630 6.56 19.11 -16.16
CA TYR A 630 7.92 18.69 -15.80
C TYR A 630 7.97 17.21 -15.41
N SER A 631 6.95 16.70 -14.74
CA SER A 631 6.84 15.29 -14.37
C SER A 631 6.79 14.38 -15.60
N PHE A 632 5.99 14.75 -16.62
CA PHE A 632 5.97 14.09 -17.94
C PHE A 632 7.34 14.07 -18.62
N TYR A 633 8.08 15.17 -18.56
CA TYR A 633 9.44 15.23 -19.09
C TYR A 633 10.38 14.28 -18.35
N PHE A 634 10.38 14.31 -17.03
CA PHE A 634 11.26 13.46 -16.22
C PHE A 634 10.94 11.98 -16.35
N LEU A 635 9.66 11.59 -16.45
CA LEU A 635 9.30 10.18 -16.70
C LEU A 635 9.67 9.72 -18.11
N THR A 636 9.64 10.61 -19.11
CA THR A 636 10.08 10.26 -20.47
C THR A 636 11.60 10.13 -20.54
N GLN A 637 12.32 11.06 -19.90
CA GLN A 637 13.77 10.97 -19.68
C GLN A 637 14.14 9.65 -18.99
N TRP A 638 13.37 9.27 -17.98
CA TRP A 638 13.52 7.99 -17.29
C TRP A 638 13.30 6.79 -18.21
N ALA A 639 12.21 6.79 -18.98
CA ALA A 639 11.91 5.70 -19.92
C ALA A 639 13.03 5.49 -20.95
N CYS A 640 13.63 6.57 -21.44
CA CYS A 640 14.78 6.49 -22.35
C CYS A 640 16.05 5.94 -21.69
N ALA A 641 16.27 6.23 -20.40
CA ALA A 641 17.48 5.84 -19.68
C ALA A 641 17.41 4.45 -19.02
N PHE A 642 16.21 3.94 -18.74
CA PHE A 642 16.00 2.69 -17.99
C PHE A 642 15.22 1.64 -18.78
N ARG A 643 15.39 1.63 -20.10
CA ARG A 643 14.67 0.72 -20.99
C ARG A 643 14.86 -0.74 -20.56
N ASP A 644 13.76 -1.48 -20.48
CA ASP A 644 13.78 -2.90 -20.14
C ASP A 644 14.10 -3.73 -21.39
N LEU A 645 15.39 -3.96 -21.60
CA LEU A 645 15.88 -4.83 -22.68
C LEU A 645 15.75 -6.29 -22.28
N SER A 646 15.51 -7.18 -23.26
CA SER A 646 15.54 -8.62 -22.99
C SER A 646 16.92 -9.01 -22.45
N PRO A 647 17.04 -10.07 -21.62
CA PRO A 647 18.35 -10.51 -21.12
C PRO A 647 19.37 -10.83 -22.23
N GLU A 648 18.88 -11.22 -23.41
CA GLU A 648 19.68 -11.52 -24.60
C GLU A 648 20.20 -10.23 -25.27
N ASP A 649 19.47 -9.12 -25.11
CA ASP A 649 19.82 -7.79 -25.64
C ASP A 649 20.58 -6.92 -24.62
N LYS A 650 20.75 -7.39 -23.36
CA LYS A 650 21.49 -6.67 -22.31
C LYS A 650 22.99 -6.74 -22.56
N LEU A 651 23.49 -5.81 -23.37
CA LEU A 651 24.90 -5.48 -23.43
C LEU A 651 25.37 -4.88 -22.09
N GLU A 652 26.67 -5.02 -21.78
CA GLU A 652 27.26 -4.35 -20.63
C GLU A 652 27.07 -2.84 -20.77
N GLU A 653 26.32 -2.24 -19.86
CA GLU A 653 26.00 -0.81 -19.93
C GLU A 653 27.27 0.03 -19.72
N PRO A 654 27.54 1.04 -20.59
CA PRO A 654 28.71 1.89 -20.42
C PRO A 654 28.72 2.58 -19.06
N GLN A 655 29.91 2.74 -18.47
CA GLN A 655 30.07 3.34 -17.13
C GLN A 655 29.43 4.73 -17.03
N ARG A 656 29.53 5.56 -18.09
CA ARG A 656 28.91 6.89 -18.13
C ARG A 656 27.39 6.82 -18.11
N PHE A 657 26.80 5.82 -18.77
CA PHE A 657 25.36 5.58 -18.75
C PHE A 657 24.87 5.17 -17.36
N GLN A 658 25.57 4.25 -16.69
CA GLN A 658 25.26 3.86 -15.30
C GLN A 658 25.37 5.04 -14.33
N GLN A 659 26.37 5.91 -14.51
CA GLN A 659 26.50 7.15 -13.72
C GLN A 659 25.34 8.11 -13.96
N LEU A 660 24.89 8.26 -15.21
CA LEU A 660 23.72 9.07 -15.55
C LEU A 660 22.45 8.52 -14.90
N GLN A 661 22.20 7.21 -15.03
CA GLN A 661 21.09 6.52 -14.37
C GLN A 661 21.13 6.72 -12.85
N SER A 662 22.30 6.56 -12.21
CA SER A 662 22.46 6.81 -10.78
C SER A 662 22.14 8.25 -10.38
N ARG A 663 22.45 9.23 -11.24
CA ARG A 663 22.13 10.64 -10.98
C ARG A 663 20.65 10.93 -11.14
N LEU A 664 19.96 10.29 -12.10
CA LEU A 664 18.50 10.37 -12.28
C LEU A 664 17.74 9.80 -11.08
N MET A 665 18.25 8.72 -10.48
CA MET A 665 17.72 8.15 -9.24
C MET A 665 18.04 8.97 -7.98
N GLY A 666 18.99 9.90 -8.07
CA GLY A 666 19.46 10.66 -6.92
C GLY A 666 18.54 11.84 -6.55
N GLY A 667 18.97 12.63 -5.57
CA GLY A 667 18.24 13.81 -5.13
C GLY A 667 18.17 14.95 -6.16
N LEU A 668 17.54 16.06 -5.77
CA LEU A 668 17.27 17.21 -6.64
C LEU A 668 18.51 17.69 -7.43
N HIS A 669 19.65 17.84 -6.76
CA HIS A 669 20.87 18.35 -7.40
C HIS A 669 21.43 17.39 -8.44
N THR A 670 21.57 16.11 -8.10
CA THR A 670 22.12 15.10 -9.02
C THR A 670 21.21 14.87 -10.22
N ARG A 671 19.88 14.86 -10.01
CA ARG A 671 18.92 14.77 -11.11
C ARG A 671 19.03 15.98 -12.03
N SER A 672 19.12 17.19 -11.48
CA SER A 672 19.33 18.41 -12.26
C SER A 672 20.61 18.33 -13.12
N THR A 673 21.71 17.82 -12.57
CA THR A 673 22.94 17.56 -13.33
C THR A 673 22.74 16.54 -14.44
N ALA A 674 21.97 15.47 -14.22
CA ALA A 674 21.64 14.50 -15.26
C ALA A 674 20.78 15.11 -16.39
N THR A 675 19.77 15.89 -16.04
CA THR A 675 18.94 16.63 -17.01
C THR A 675 19.78 17.64 -17.81
N THR A 676 20.68 18.38 -17.15
CA THR A 676 21.64 19.29 -17.80
C THR A 676 22.57 18.51 -18.75
N THR A 677 23.05 17.34 -18.34
CA THR A 677 23.88 16.47 -19.20
C THR A 677 23.13 16.07 -20.47
N ILE A 678 21.86 15.67 -20.34
CA ILE A 678 21.04 15.27 -21.49
C ILE A 678 20.70 16.47 -22.38
N ASN A 679 20.52 17.67 -21.82
CA ASN A 679 20.10 18.83 -22.61
C ASN A 679 21.25 19.65 -23.20
N ASP A 680 22.43 19.66 -22.58
CA ASP A 680 23.50 20.59 -22.94
C ASP A 680 24.69 19.90 -23.59
N ILE A 681 24.92 18.63 -23.30
CA ILE A 681 26.06 17.86 -23.84
C ILE A 681 25.60 17.09 -25.09
N ASN A 682 26.46 16.89 -26.08
CA ASN A 682 26.16 16.01 -27.22
C ASN A 682 26.49 14.56 -26.85
N LEU A 683 25.47 13.73 -26.61
CA LEU A 683 25.68 12.36 -26.11
C LEU A 683 26.12 11.44 -27.25
N GLN A 684 27.06 10.54 -26.97
CA GLN A 684 27.53 9.51 -27.91
C GLN A 684 26.91 8.16 -27.58
N ALA A 685 26.54 7.38 -28.60
CA ALA A 685 25.78 6.12 -28.43
C ALA A 685 26.57 5.08 -27.64
N GLU A 686 27.89 5.07 -27.80
CA GLU A 686 28.83 4.17 -27.14
C GLU A 686 28.97 4.47 -25.64
N GLU A 687 28.61 5.68 -25.21
CA GLU A 687 28.75 6.13 -23.82
C GLU A 687 27.43 6.19 -23.05
N TYR A 688 26.31 6.41 -23.75
CA TYR A 688 25.00 6.68 -23.15
C TYR A 688 23.86 5.83 -23.71
N GLY A 689 24.17 4.86 -24.58
CA GLY A 689 23.18 4.00 -25.22
C GLY A 689 22.48 4.67 -26.40
N ALA A 690 22.31 3.92 -27.49
CA ALA A 690 21.74 4.43 -28.73
C ALA A 690 20.33 5.02 -28.56
N PHE A 691 19.50 4.41 -27.71
CA PHE A 691 18.10 4.84 -27.52
C PHE A 691 18.00 6.25 -26.93
N LEU A 692 18.76 6.54 -25.86
CA LEU A 692 18.78 7.87 -25.24
C LEU A 692 19.37 8.92 -26.19
N VAL A 693 20.43 8.56 -26.92
CA VAL A 693 21.05 9.46 -27.92
C VAL A 693 20.08 9.78 -29.04
N GLN A 694 19.32 8.79 -29.53
CA GLN A 694 18.28 9.01 -30.53
C GLN A 694 17.17 9.93 -30.02
N ALA A 695 16.78 9.79 -28.75
CA ALA A 695 15.76 10.62 -28.10
C ALA A 695 16.25 12.04 -27.73
N GLN A 696 17.56 12.26 -27.70
CA GLN A 696 18.15 13.48 -27.17
C GLN A 696 17.66 14.77 -27.87
N PRO A 697 17.61 14.86 -29.21
CA PRO A 697 17.16 16.09 -29.88
C PRO A 697 15.74 16.50 -29.48
N PHE A 698 14.85 15.53 -29.30
CA PHE A 698 13.49 15.74 -28.81
C PHE A 698 13.46 16.24 -27.38
N LEU A 699 14.16 15.57 -26.47
CA LEU A 699 14.23 15.96 -25.07
C LEU A 699 14.80 17.37 -24.92
N LYS A 700 15.84 17.73 -25.68
CA LYS A 700 16.40 19.10 -25.70
C LYS A 700 15.34 20.14 -26.07
N LYS A 701 14.64 19.90 -27.17
CA LYS A 701 13.65 20.84 -27.68
C LYS A 701 12.45 20.98 -26.73
N TRP A 702 11.97 19.85 -26.20
CA TRP A 702 10.88 19.85 -25.23
C TRP A 702 11.25 20.56 -23.93
N TYR A 703 12.46 20.35 -23.41
CA TYR A 703 12.93 21.06 -22.22
C TYR A 703 12.93 22.59 -22.42
N GLY A 704 13.37 23.06 -23.59
CA GLY A 704 13.26 24.48 -23.97
C GLY A 704 11.82 24.99 -23.94
N SER A 705 10.87 24.24 -24.50
CA SER A 705 9.44 24.58 -24.43
C SER A 705 8.89 24.63 -23.00
N LEU A 706 9.36 23.76 -22.10
CA LEU A 706 8.98 23.80 -20.68
C LEU A 706 9.53 25.03 -19.95
N GLN A 707 10.72 25.49 -20.32
CA GLN A 707 11.26 26.75 -19.79
C GLN A 707 10.41 27.95 -20.22
N LEU A 708 9.89 27.95 -21.46
CA LEU A 708 8.94 28.97 -21.93
C LEU A 708 7.64 28.92 -21.13
N LEU A 709 7.04 27.74 -20.95
CA LEU A 709 5.82 27.56 -20.13
C LEU A 709 6.03 28.04 -18.69
N ALA A 710 7.16 27.67 -18.08
CA ALA A 710 7.52 28.10 -16.74
C ALA A 710 7.75 29.62 -16.65
N ASN A 711 8.27 30.25 -17.71
CA ASN A 711 8.38 31.70 -17.80
C ASN A 711 6.99 32.34 -17.86
N GLU A 712 6.08 31.85 -18.70
CA GLU A 712 4.71 32.35 -18.77
C GLU A 712 4.02 32.29 -17.41
N TRP A 713 4.08 31.15 -16.74
CA TRP A 713 3.56 30.99 -15.38
C TRP A 713 4.15 31.99 -14.38
N ARG A 714 5.47 32.22 -14.43
CA ARG A 714 6.15 33.19 -13.55
C ARG A 714 5.76 34.64 -13.79
N HIS A 715 5.37 34.99 -15.02
CA HIS A 715 4.99 36.36 -15.39
C HIS A 715 3.48 36.62 -15.35
N MET A 716 2.64 35.60 -15.10
CA MET A 716 1.21 35.83 -14.84
C MET A 716 1.00 36.73 -13.62
N ASP A 717 0.04 37.64 -13.71
CA ASP A 717 -0.37 38.49 -12.59
C ASP A 717 -0.69 37.62 -11.35
N ALA A 718 0.00 37.89 -10.23
CA ALA A 718 -0.14 37.11 -9.00
C ALA A 718 -1.58 37.10 -8.46
N SER A 719 -2.36 38.16 -8.71
CA SER A 719 -3.76 38.25 -8.31
C SER A 719 -4.69 37.32 -9.11
N LYS A 720 -4.25 36.89 -10.30
CA LYS A 720 -5.00 36.00 -11.21
C LYS A 720 -4.42 34.59 -11.26
N ARG A 721 -3.16 34.41 -10.84
CA ARG A 721 -2.40 33.17 -11.02
C ARG A 721 -3.03 31.93 -10.37
N TYR A 722 -3.71 32.09 -9.24
CA TYR A 722 -4.21 30.99 -8.43
C TYR A 722 -5.73 30.83 -8.54
N ASN A 723 -6.19 30.50 -9.75
CA ASN A 723 -7.57 30.09 -10.00
C ASN A 723 -7.65 29.01 -11.08
N ALA A 724 -8.80 28.35 -11.16
CA ALA A 724 -9.05 27.25 -12.09
C ALA A 724 -8.80 27.66 -13.55
N ASP A 725 -9.19 28.86 -13.96
CA ASP A 725 -9.03 29.33 -15.34
C ASP A 725 -7.56 29.50 -15.74
N SER A 726 -6.72 30.03 -14.85
CA SER A 726 -5.29 30.18 -15.10
C SER A 726 -4.59 28.84 -15.14
N PHE A 727 -5.00 27.90 -14.29
CA PHE A 727 -4.50 26.53 -14.33
C PHE A 727 -4.90 25.83 -15.63
N ARG A 728 -6.17 25.97 -16.06
CA ARG A 728 -6.65 25.44 -17.34
C ARG A 728 -5.90 26.04 -18.52
N HIS A 729 -5.64 27.35 -18.50
CA HIS A 729 -4.83 28.03 -19.51
C HIS A 729 -3.39 27.47 -19.59
N ILE A 730 -2.70 27.28 -18.46
CA ILE A 730 -1.37 26.63 -18.45
C ILE A 730 -1.46 25.19 -18.95
N ALA A 731 -2.50 24.44 -18.57
CA ALA A 731 -2.73 23.09 -19.07
C ALA A 731 -2.84 23.08 -20.60
N GLU A 732 -3.61 23.97 -21.20
CA GLU A 732 -3.72 24.15 -22.66
C GLU A 732 -2.36 24.48 -23.30
N ARG A 733 -1.65 25.48 -22.77
CA ARG A 733 -0.35 25.91 -23.30
C ARG A 733 0.70 24.80 -23.24
N GLY A 734 0.74 24.04 -22.15
CA GLY A 734 1.69 22.94 -22.00
C GLY A 734 1.45 21.81 -23.00
N LEU A 735 0.19 21.42 -23.25
CA LEU A 735 -0.15 20.42 -24.27
C LEU A 735 0.23 20.93 -25.66
N LEU A 736 -0.14 22.17 -26.00
CA LEU A 736 0.21 22.79 -27.28
C LEU A 736 1.73 22.79 -27.53
N TYR A 737 2.50 23.24 -26.53
CA TYR A 737 3.95 23.32 -26.61
C TYR A 737 4.60 21.95 -26.79
N PHE A 738 4.07 20.93 -26.14
CA PHE A 738 4.52 19.56 -26.33
C PHE A 738 4.21 19.05 -27.75
N LEU A 739 2.97 19.20 -28.22
CA LEU A 739 2.56 18.71 -29.54
C LEU A 739 3.35 19.35 -30.69
N ARG A 740 3.65 20.66 -30.61
CA ARG A 740 4.53 21.34 -31.57
C ARG A 740 5.90 20.68 -31.65
N VAL A 741 6.50 20.36 -30.51
CA VAL A 741 7.81 19.69 -30.47
C VAL A 741 7.75 18.30 -31.12
N VAL A 742 6.68 17.55 -30.90
CA VAL A 742 6.48 16.22 -31.50
C VAL A 742 6.35 16.32 -33.03
N VAL A 743 5.52 17.24 -33.53
CA VAL A 743 5.34 17.48 -34.97
C VAL A 743 6.66 17.89 -35.63
N GLU A 744 7.37 18.86 -35.05
CA GLU A 744 8.62 19.36 -35.61
C GLU A 744 9.73 18.30 -35.65
N TRP A 745 9.70 17.32 -34.75
CA TRP A 745 10.65 16.22 -34.72
C TRP A 745 10.35 15.13 -35.76
N LYS A 746 9.21 15.20 -36.46
CA LYS A 746 8.81 14.34 -37.59
C LYS A 746 8.84 12.84 -37.27
N LEU A 747 8.39 12.48 -36.06
CA LEU A 747 8.47 11.09 -35.59
C LEU A 747 7.30 10.22 -36.07
N LEU A 748 6.21 10.81 -36.57
CA LEU A 748 4.95 10.13 -36.93
C LEU A 748 4.62 10.21 -38.41
#